data_AF-A0A087GE33-F1
#
_entry.id   AF-A0A087GE33-F1
#
_cell.length_a   1.000
_cell.length_b   1.000
_cell.length_c   1.000
_cell.angle_alpha   90.00
_cell.angle_beta   90.00
_cell.angle_gamma   90.00
#
_symmetry.space_group_name_H-M   'P 1'
#
loop_
_entity.id
_entity.type
_entity.pdbx_description
1 polymer ?
#
loop_
_entity_poly.entity_id
_entity_poly.type
_entity_poly.pdbx_seq_one_letter_code
_entity_poly.pdbx_strand_id
1 'polypeptide(L)'
;MTITDEFSDDEISPIEEVRLTVTNTDDHTLPVWTFRMWFLGLISCSLLSFLNQFFSYRTEPLVITQITVQVATLPIGHFLAKVLPKNQFGLPGCGSTRFSLNPGPFNMKEHVLISIFANAGSAFGSGSAYAVGIVTIIKAFYGRNISFVAGWLLIITTQVLGYGWAGLLRKYVVEPAHMWWPSTLVQVSLFRALHEKDEQRMTRAKFFVIALVCSFGWYIVPGYLFTTLTSISWICWAFPKLVTAQQIGSGMRGLGLGAFTLDWTAVASFLFSPLISPFFAIANVFIGYVLLIYMVLPVAYWGFDSYNAQRFPIFSSHLFTSVGQKYDIPAIVNDKFELDIAKYDQQGRINLSMFFSLTYGLGFATIASTLTHVALFYGREITERFRVSYKGKEDIHTRLMKRYKDIPSWWFYSLLASTLLVSLALCVFLKDEVQMPWWGLVFASAMAFFFTLPISIITATTNQTPGLNIITEYAMGIIYPGRPIANVCFKVYGYMSMAQAVSFLNDFKLGHYMKIPPRSMFLVQFIGTILAGTINITVAWWQLTSIKNICQEELLPPNSPWTCPGDRVFFDASVIWGLVGPKRIFGSQGNYAAMNWFFLGGAIGPVIVWLCHKAFPKRTWIPLVNLPVLLGATAMMPPATAVNYNSWILVGTIFNLFVFRYRKSWWQRYNYVLSAALDAGVAFMAVLLYFSVGMEEKSLDWWGTRGEHCDLARCPTARGVIVDGCPILHLANVGYASFPKLLSGCPNLEELVLLMGDEEEGKDFIVAMPPCLWKLTLNDLRIGREGGVYVIEAPCVEDLQIVDDAVYDSRRIENMPNLVKAYVDITQGVTHEFLRALASARRLYLCVSLLPELSKIPTMVIFFYRLVHLELNTCAQGWWDLLTQMLENSPKLAYLKFDDEHDLDFPSKETPDCWKRPSSIPDSLETFAWSGYKGRRGDLEMATYVIKNATRLKTATITPRPNDDEAKYTIVTDLVSICTPSPSCQLLFD
;
A
#
# COMPACT_ATOMS: atom_id res chain seq x y z
N MET A 1 52.71 -17.27 -14.98
CA MET A 1 53.99 -16.53 -15.02
C MET A 1 53.78 -15.27 -14.21
N THR A 2 54.43 -15.21 -13.05
CA THR A 2 54.34 -14.16 -12.02
C THR A 2 55.22 -12.98 -12.43
N ILE A 3 54.61 -11.82 -12.73
CA ILE A 3 55.28 -10.52 -12.77
C ILE A 3 54.71 -9.73 -11.60
N THR A 4 55.46 -9.72 -10.50
CA THR A 4 55.30 -8.76 -9.41
C THR A 4 56.06 -7.50 -9.83
N ASP A 5 55.37 -6.58 -10.51
CA ASP A 5 55.80 -5.18 -10.48
C ASP A 5 55.44 -4.63 -9.10
N GLU A 6 56.47 -4.25 -8.34
CA GLU A 6 56.34 -3.48 -7.10
C GLU A 6 55.82 -2.08 -7.45
N PHE A 7 54.51 -1.95 -7.64
CA PHE A 7 53.85 -0.65 -7.57
C PHE A 7 54.10 -0.09 -6.16
N SER A 8 54.67 1.11 -6.05
CA SER A 8 54.78 1.80 -4.76
C SER A 8 53.40 1.90 -4.10
N ASP A 9 53.30 1.85 -2.76
CA ASP A 9 52.03 1.95 -2.02
C ASP A 9 51.20 3.19 -2.42
N ASP A 10 51.83 4.21 -3.03
CA ASP A 10 51.23 5.44 -3.53
C ASP A 10 50.57 5.33 -4.92
N GLU A 11 50.69 4.19 -5.60
CA GLU A 11 50.04 3.91 -6.89
C GLU A 11 48.81 3.01 -6.77
N ILE A 12 48.43 2.66 -5.55
CA ILE A 12 47.41 1.65 -5.28
C ILE A 12 46.23 2.29 -4.53
N SER A 13 45.01 2.06 -5.01
CA SER A 13 43.79 2.50 -4.30
C SER A 13 43.64 1.76 -2.96
N PRO A 14 43.25 2.45 -1.87
CA PRO A 14 43.09 1.84 -0.55
C PRO A 14 41.92 0.86 -0.45
N ILE A 15 40.95 0.93 -1.36
CA ILE A 15 39.80 0.02 -1.41
C ILE A 15 40.10 -1.14 -2.37
N GLU A 16 40.05 -2.37 -1.85
CA GLU A 16 40.39 -3.58 -2.60
C GLU A 16 39.52 -3.73 -3.86
N GLU A 17 38.22 -3.50 -3.74
CA GLU A 17 37.26 -3.60 -4.84
C GLU A 17 37.60 -2.63 -5.98
N VAL A 18 38.01 -1.40 -5.65
CA VAL A 18 38.41 -0.38 -6.64
C VAL A 18 39.70 -0.79 -7.32
N ARG A 19 40.71 -1.22 -6.56
CA ARG A 19 41.99 -1.69 -7.09
C ARG A 19 41.86 -2.85 -8.07
N LEU A 20 40.90 -3.75 -7.83
CA LEU A 20 40.67 -4.91 -8.69
C LEU A 20 39.92 -4.55 -9.99
N THR A 21 39.15 -3.46 -9.99
CA THR A 21 38.19 -3.15 -11.07
C THR A 21 38.59 -1.94 -11.91
N VAL A 22 39.27 -0.95 -11.35
CA VAL A 22 39.63 0.30 -12.04
C VAL A 22 41.08 0.28 -12.48
N THR A 23 41.36 0.70 -13.71
CA THR A 23 42.73 0.81 -14.22
C THR A 23 43.43 2.07 -13.70
N ASN A 24 44.74 1.95 -13.47
CA ASN A 24 45.61 3.06 -13.06
C ASN A 24 46.21 3.83 -14.23
N THR A 25 45.78 3.54 -15.46
CA THR A 25 46.27 4.14 -16.71
C THR A 25 45.17 4.91 -17.44
N ASP A 26 45.56 5.92 -18.22
CA ASP A 26 44.67 6.74 -19.05
C ASP A 26 45.34 7.16 -20.35
N ASP A 27 44.56 7.20 -21.44
CA ASP A 27 44.97 7.75 -22.73
C ASP A 27 44.19 9.05 -23.02
N HIS A 28 44.89 10.18 -22.99
CA HIS A 28 44.31 11.51 -23.20
C HIS A 28 44.02 11.84 -24.67
N THR A 29 44.52 11.04 -25.62
CA THR A 29 44.38 11.32 -27.06
C THR A 29 43.06 10.81 -27.65
N LEU A 30 42.34 9.97 -26.91
CA LEU A 30 41.07 9.38 -27.36
C LEU A 30 39.98 10.46 -27.54
N PRO A 31 39.30 10.50 -28.71
CA PRO A 31 38.26 11.47 -28.98
C PRO A 31 37.00 11.17 -28.16
N VAL A 32 36.45 12.20 -27.52
CA VAL A 32 35.26 12.11 -26.64
C VAL A 32 34.03 12.73 -27.31
N TRP A 33 34.20 13.87 -27.99
CA TRP A 33 33.14 14.57 -28.71
C TRP A 33 33.04 14.07 -30.15
N THR A 34 32.20 13.05 -30.37
CA THR A 34 32.01 12.49 -31.72
C THR A 34 30.54 12.50 -32.11
N PHE A 35 30.28 12.46 -33.42
CA PHE A 35 28.92 12.36 -33.94
C PHE A 35 28.19 11.14 -33.38
N ARG A 36 28.88 9.99 -33.32
CA ARG A 36 28.31 8.73 -32.80
C ARG A 36 27.86 8.85 -31.35
N MET A 37 28.66 9.51 -30.51
CA MET A 37 28.34 9.71 -29.10
C MET A 37 27.03 10.49 -28.94
N TRP A 38 26.88 11.61 -29.66
CA TRP A 38 25.66 12.41 -29.63
C TRP A 38 24.46 11.67 -30.24
N PHE A 39 24.62 11.06 -31.41
CA PHE A 39 23.53 10.38 -32.11
C PHE A 39 22.99 9.19 -31.30
N LEU A 40 23.88 8.29 -30.86
CA LEU A 40 23.48 7.13 -30.05
C LEU A 40 22.99 7.58 -28.67
N GLY A 41 23.68 8.52 -28.03
CA GLY A 41 23.30 9.05 -26.73
C GLY A 41 21.88 9.64 -26.71
N LEU A 42 21.58 10.58 -27.60
CA LEU A 42 20.27 11.24 -27.64
C LEU A 42 19.13 10.25 -27.97
N ILE A 43 19.36 9.32 -28.90
CA ILE A 43 18.37 8.28 -29.24
C ILE A 43 18.14 7.36 -28.05
N SER A 44 19.21 6.89 -27.41
CA SER A 44 19.12 6.01 -26.25
C SER A 44 18.44 6.68 -25.07
N CYS A 45 18.75 7.95 -24.80
CA CYS A 45 18.05 8.76 -23.80
C CYS A 45 16.56 8.84 -24.09
N SER A 46 16.21 9.13 -25.35
CA SER A 46 14.81 9.28 -25.78
C SER A 46 14.02 7.99 -25.68
N LEU A 47 14.56 6.90 -26.21
CA LEU A 47 13.94 5.58 -26.18
C LEU A 47 13.73 5.09 -24.75
N LEU A 48 14.74 5.28 -23.89
CA LEU A 48 14.71 4.77 -22.53
C LEU A 48 13.73 5.56 -21.65
N SER A 49 13.65 6.88 -21.83
CA SER A 49 12.64 7.72 -21.19
C SER A 49 11.23 7.35 -21.65
N PHE A 50 11.03 7.11 -22.95
CA PHE A 50 9.75 6.65 -23.47
C PHE A 50 9.30 5.33 -22.84
N LEU A 51 10.16 4.30 -22.88
CA LEU A 51 9.80 2.96 -22.39
C LEU A 51 9.55 2.95 -20.88
N ASN A 52 10.40 3.60 -20.09
CA ASN A 52 10.23 3.63 -18.64
C ASN A 52 8.97 4.39 -18.21
N GLN A 53 8.66 5.51 -18.86
CA GLN A 53 7.41 6.22 -18.59
C GLN A 53 6.20 5.41 -19.04
N PHE A 54 6.31 4.73 -20.19
CA PHE A 54 5.22 3.92 -20.72
C PHE A 54 4.83 2.77 -19.78
N PHE A 55 5.82 2.07 -19.23
CA PHE A 55 5.61 0.95 -18.30
C PHE A 55 5.31 1.38 -16.86
N SER A 56 5.48 2.66 -16.49
CA SER A 56 5.33 3.09 -15.08
C SER A 56 3.90 2.96 -14.54
N TYR A 57 2.89 3.09 -15.40
CA TYR A 57 1.47 2.97 -15.00
C TYR A 57 0.99 1.52 -14.87
N ARG A 58 1.85 0.54 -15.13
CA ARG A 58 1.47 -0.87 -15.06
C ARG A 58 1.46 -1.42 -13.63
N THR A 59 0.69 -2.49 -13.42
CA THR A 59 0.63 -3.26 -12.15
C THR A 59 2.00 -3.72 -11.68
N GLU A 60 2.86 -4.18 -12.58
CA GLU A 60 4.26 -4.49 -12.30
C GLU A 60 5.13 -3.61 -13.21
N PRO A 61 5.67 -2.49 -12.70
CA PRO A 61 6.45 -1.57 -13.53
C PRO A 61 7.80 -2.18 -13.90
N LEU A 62 8.13 -2.11 -15.18
CA LEU A 62 9.44 -2.52 -15.69
C LEU A 62 10.37 -1.30 -15.74
N VAL A 63 11.49 -1.37 -15.02
CA VAL A 63 12.55 -0.36 -15.09
C VAL A 63 13.68 -0.87 -15.98
N ILE A 64 13.83 -0.26 -17.14
CA ILE A 64 14.94 -0.51 -18.05
C ILE A 64 16.06 0.47 -17.69
N THR A 65 17.24 -0.08 -17.33
CA THR A 65 18.39 0.70 -16.89
C THR A 65 19.36 1.02 -18.03
N GLN A 66 20.35 1.89 -17.78
CA GLN A 66 21.41 2.23 -18.74
C GLN A 66 22.25 1.04 -19.23
N ILE A 67 22.24 -0.08 -18.49
CA ILE A 67 23.02 -1.30 -18.81
C ILE A 67 22.58 -1.88 -20.16
N THR A 68 21.28 -1.89 -20.44
CA THR A 68 20.74 -2.39 -21.72
C THR A 68 21.29 -1.58 -22.90
N VAL A 69 21.39 -0.25 -22.73
CA VAL A 69 21.97 0.63 -23.75
C VAL A 69 23.46 0.35 -23.91
N GLN A 70 24.22 0.27 -22.82
CA GLN A 70 25.66 -0.03 -22.85
C GLN A 70 25.97 -1.30 -23.65
N VAL A 71 25.10 -2.31 -23.58
CA VAL A 71 25.26 -3.53 -24.38
C VAL A 71 24.88 -3.28 -25.83
N ALA A 72 23.70 -2.70 -26.08
CA ALA A 72 23.16 -2.51 -27.42
C ALA A 72 24.02 -1.58 -28.28
N THR A 73 24.64 -0.55 -27.68
CA THR A 73 25.41 0.46 -28.40
C THR A 73 26.80 0.01 -28.80
N LEU A 74 27.32 -1.07 -28.23
CA LEU A 74 28.63 -1.60 -28.60
C LEU A 74 28.71 -2.08 -30.07
N PRO A 75 27.86 -3.05 -30.53
CA PRO A 75 27.88 -3.49 -31.92
C PRO A 75 27.50 -2.37 -32.89
N ILE A 76 26.53 -1.52 -32.50
CA ILE A 76 26.10 -0.37 -33.31
C ILE A 76 27.24 0.65 -33.44
N GLY A 77 27.97 0.93 -32.35
CA GLY A 77 29.11 1.82 -32.33
C GLY A 77 30.25 1.33 -33.22
N HIS A 78 30.56 0.03 -33.18
CA HIS A 78 31.54 -0.60 -34.08
C HIS A 78 31.09 -0.57 -35.55
N PHE A 79 29.80 -0.79 -35.79
CA PHE A 79 29.22 -0.70 -37.13
C PHE A 79 29.31 0.73 -37.69
N LEU A 80 28.88 1.73 -36.92
CA LEU A 80 28.99 3.14 -37.30
C LEU A 80 30.45 3.58 -37.48
N ALA A 81 31.38 3.07 -36.67
CA ALA A 81 32.81 3.34 -36.85
C ALA A 81 33.39 2.72 -38.14
N LYS A 82 32.79 1.65 -38.68
CA LYS A 82 33.17 1.08 -39.98
C LYS A 82 32.50 1.78 -41.17
N VAL A 83 31.26 2.23 -41.01
CA VAL A 83 30.44 2.76 -42.11
C VAL A 83 30.60 4.27 -42.30
N LEU A 84 30.75 5.04 -41.23
CA LEU A 84 30.78 6.51 -41.33
C LEU A 84 32.06 7.02 -42.04
N PRO A 85 31.94 8.05 -42.89
CA PRO A 85 33.07 8.59 -43.63
C PRO A 85 34.07 9.27 -42.69
N LYS A 86 35.36 9.03 -42.93
CA LYS A 86 36.47 9.66 -42.21
C LYS A 86 36.79 11.08 -42.69
N ASN A 87 36.14 11.52 -43.78
CA ASN A 87 36.36 12.81 -44.42
C ASN A 87 36.13 13.96 -43.43
N GLN A 88 36.98 14.99 -43.54
CA GLN A 88 36.86 16.21 -42.74
C GLN A 88 35.94 17.20 -43.46
N PHE A 89 34.84 17.56 -42.82
CA PHE A 89 33.89 18.57 -43.28
C PHE A 89 34.21 19.91 -42.61
N GLY A 90 34.24 20.99 -43.39
CA GLY A 90 34.24 22.35 -42.85
C GLY A 90 32.80 22.82 -42.65
N LEU A 91 32.45 23.34 -41.47
CA LEU A 91 31.15 23.98 -41.28
C LEU A 91 31.14 25.35 -41.99
N PRO A 92 30.15 25.66 -42.86
CA PRO A 92 30.01 27.00 -43.41
C PRO A 92 29.71 28.00 -42.28
N GLY A 93 30.55 29.02 -42.12
CA GLY A 93 30.33 30.11 -41.15
C GLY A 93 30.98 29.94 -39.77
N CYS A 94 31.63 28.81 -39.47
CA CYS A 94 32.30 28.57 -38.18
C CYS A 94 33.81 28.32 -38.36
N GLY A 95 34.55 29.34 -38.82
CA GLY A 95 36.03 29.39 -38.82
C GLY A 95 36.78 28.15 -39.36
N SER A 96 38.09 28.06 -39.06
CA SER A 96 38.99 26.99 -39.52
C SER A 96 38.77 25.63 -38.83
N THR A 97 37.65 25.41 -38.13
CA THR A 97 37.38 24.14 -37.44
C THR A 97 36.88 23.08 -38.41
N ARG A 98 37.71 22.05 -38.63
CA ARG A 98 37.39 20.86 -39.43
C ARG A 98 36.78 19.79 -38.53
N PHE A 99 35.60 19.28 -38.86
CA PHE A 99 34.91 18.22 -38.11
C PHE A 99 34.85 16.93 -38.93
N SER A 100 35.13 15.79 -38.32
CA SER A 100 34.98 14.47 -38.97
C SER A 100 33.82 13.71 -38.34
N LEU A 101 32.98 13.09 -39.17
CA LEU A 101 31.91 12.20 -38.72
C LEU A 101 32.47 10.91 -38.10
N ASN A 102 33.72 10.55 -38.44
CA ASN A 102 34.40 9.36 -37.93
C ASN A 102 35.87 9.69 -37.58
N PRO A 103 36.13 10.27 -36.39
CA PRO A 103 37.47 10.71 -36.00
C PRO A 103 38.41 9.54 -35.63
N GLY A 104 37.90 8.34 -35.44
CA GLY A 104 38.68 7.18 -35.01
C GLY A 104 37.80 5.96 -34.70
N PRO A 105 38.41 4.82 -34.31
CA PRO A 105 37.67 3.65 -33.87
C PRO A 105 36.78 3.97 -32.67
N PHE A 106 35.68 3.23 -32.51
CA PHE A 106 34.80 3.37 -31.36
C PHE A 106 35.56 3.06 -30.08
N ASN A 107 35.59 4.02 -29.15
CA ASN A 107 36.38 3.90 -27.94
C ASN A 107 35.51 3.88 -26.67
N MET A 108 36.13 3.47 -25.56
CA MET A 108 35.46 3.34 -24.27
C MET A 108 34.92 4.68 -23.73
N LYS A 109 35.56 5.81 -24.02
CA LYS A 109 35.12 7.14 -23.53
C LYS A 109 33.86 7.63 -24.24
N GLU A 110 33.78 7.45 -25.55
CA GLU A 110 32.53 7.68 -26.30
C GLU A 110 31.40 6.79 -25.77
N HIS A 111 31.71 5.52 -25.47
CA HIS A 111 30.74 4.56 -24.97
C HIS A 111 30.18 4.93 -23.59
N VAL A 112 31.05 5.35 -22.67
CA VAL A 112 30.64 5.81 -21.33
C VAL A 112 29.66 6.99 -21.45
N LEU A 113 29.95 7.99 -22.30
CA LEU A 113 29.05 9.13 -22.47
C LEU A 113 27.68 8.75 -23.06
N ILE A 114 27.62 7.78 -23.96
CA ILE A 114 26.35 7.26 -24.48
C ILE A 114 25.52 6.63 -23.34
N SER A 115 26.17 5.87 -22.46
CA SER A 115 25.50 5.28 -21.29
C SER A 115 25.03 6.33 -20.29
N ILE A 116 25.77 7.43 -20.10
CA ILE A 116 25.32 8.54 -19.24
C ILE A 116 24.05 9.22 -19.81
N PHE A 117 23.96 9.41 -21.13
CA PHE A 117 22.71 9.85 -21.76
C PHE A 117 21.57 8.89 -21.48
N ALA A 118 21.81 7.59 -21.59
CA ALA A 118 20.81 6.58 -21.23
C ALA A 118 20.44 6.65 -19.74
N ASN A 119 21.41 6.86 -18.85
CA ASN A 119 21.13 6.97 -17.41
C ASN A 119 20.15 8.09 -17.12
N ALA A 120 20.35 9.27 -17.72
CA ALA A 120 19.41 10.38 -17.64
C ALA A 120 18.02 10.01 -18.19
N GLY A 121 17.97 9.24 -19.29
CA GLY A 121 16.73 8.69 -19.85
C GLY A 121 15.98 7.75 -18.92
N SER A 122 16.68 6.97 -18.09
CA SER A 122 16.10 6.11 -17.04
C SER A 122 15.93 6.80 -15.68
N ALA A 123 15.92 8.13 -15.65
CA ALA A 123 15.87 8.94 -14.43
C ALA A 123 16.90 8.48 -13.37
N PHE A 124 18.12 8.20 -13.81
CA PHE A 124 19.24 7.69 -13.00
C PHE A 124 18.96 6.35 -12.30
N GLY A 125 18.22 5.47 -12.98
CA GLY A 125 17.85 4.14 -12.48
C GLY A 125 16.50 4.10 -11.78
N SER A 126 15.84 5.24 -11.51
CA SER A 126 14.51 5.27 -10.89
C SER A 126 13.35 4.99 -11.85
N GLY A 127 13.62 4.78 -13.14
CA GLY A 127 12.60 4.54 -14.15
C GLY A 127 12.06 5.84 -14.72
N SER A 128 10.92 6.30 -14.22
CA SER A 128 10.26 7.53 -14.66
C SER A 128 10.60 8.74 -13.77
N ALA A 129 10.34 9.95 -14.29
CA ALA A 129 10.50 11.16 -13.49
C ALA A 129 9.44 11.22 -12.39
N TYR A 130 9.85 11.15 -11.11
CA TYR A 130 8.96 11.17 -9.94
C TYR A 130 7.97 12.35 -9.93
N ALA A 131 8.37 13.52 -10.47
CA ALA A 131 7.53 14.70 -10.62
C ALA A 131 6.29 14.49 -11.53
N VAL A 132 6.32 13.51 -12.44
CA VAL A 132 5.17 13.13 -13.28
C VAL A 132 4.00 12.68 -12.40
N GLY A 133 4.28 12.07 -11.24
CA GLY A 133 3.25 11.66 -10.29
C GLY A 133 2.33 12.80 -9.86
N ILE A 134 2.83 14.05 -9.79
CA ILE A 134 2.00 15.24 -9.49
C ILE A 134 0.95 15.45 -10.59
N VAL A 135 1.36 15.33 -11.86
CA VAL A 135 0.45 15.46 -13.00
C VAL A 135 -0.54 14.29 -13.03
N THR A 136 -0.08 13.06 -12.77
CA THR A 136 -0.94 11.87 -12.68
C THR A 136 -2.02 12.06 -11.63
N ILE A 137 -1.68 12.46 -10.40
CA ILE A 137 -2.67 12.58 -9.33
C ILE A 137 -3.70 13.67 -9.60
N ILE A 138 -3.30 14.80 -10.19
CA ILE A 138 -4.22 15.87 -10.53
C ILE A 138 -5.25 15.39 -11.56
N LYS A 139 -4.80 14.69 -12.62
CA LYS A 139 -5.66 14.28 -13.73
C LYS A 139 -6.44 12.98 -13.45
N ALA A 140 -5.78 11.92 -13.00
CA ALA A 140 -6.38 10.59 -12.88
C ALA A 140 -7.12 10.36 -11.56
N PHE A 141 -6.63 10.93 -10.45
CA PHE A 141 -7.18 10.66 -9.12
C PHE A 141 -8.07 11.79 -8.58
N TYR A 142 -7.65 13.06 -8.72
CA TYR A 142 -8.48 14.21 -8.34
C TYR A 142 -9.45 14.66 -9.45
N GLY A 143 -9.31 14.15 -10.68
CA GLY A 143 -10.22 14.45 -11.80
C GLY A 143 -10.17 15.90 -12.29
N ARG A 144 -9.03 16.58 -12.12
CA ARG A 144 -8.85 18.01 -12.40
C ARG A 144 -7.81 18.22 -13.50
N ASN A 145 -7.76 19.42 -14.06
CA ASN A 145 -6.84 19.75 -15.16
C ASN A 145 -5.68 20.62 -14.68
N ILE A 146 -4.49 20.33 -15.22
CA ILE A 146 -3.26 21.14 -15.10
C ILE A 146 -2.78 21.46 -16.51
N SER A 147 -2.16 22.61 -16.75
CA SER A 147 -1.62 22.94 -18.06
C SER A 147 -0.35 22.12 -18.37
N PHE A 148 -0.15 21.77 -19.65
CA PHE A 148 1.06 21.04 -20.07
C PHE A 148 2.34 21.82 -19.74
N VAL A 149 2.31 23.15 -19.91
CA VAL A 149 3.45 24.03 -19.64
C VAL A 149 3.79 24.05 -18.15
N ALA A 150 2.80 24.13 -17.25
CA ALA A 150 3.04 24.05 -15.81
C ALA A 150 3.67 22.71 -15.42
N GLY A 151 3.11 21.60 -15.92
CA GLY A 151 3.66 20.26 -15.68
C GLY A 151 5.09 20.11 -16.21
N TRP A 152 5.36 20.59 -17.42
CA TRP A 152 6.69 20.54 -18.03
C TRP A 152 7.72 21.36 -17.25
N LEU A 153 7.39 22.61 -16.89
CA LEU A 153 8.28 23.45 -16.07
C LEU A 153 8.55 22.84 -14.69
N LEU A 154 7.52 22.26 -14.05
CA LEU A 154 7.65 21.59 -12.76
C LEU A 154 8.62 20.41 -12.85
N ILE A 155 8.48 19.56 -13.87
CA ILE A 155 9.35 18.39 -14.07
C ILE A 155 10.78 18.80 -14.38
N ILE A 156 11.00 19.75 -15.29
CA ILE A 156 12.36 20.17 -15.67
C ILE A 156 13.09 20.82 -14.49
N THR A 157 12.42 21.72 -13.77
CA THR A 157 13.07 22.43 -12.66
C THR A 157 13.42 21.49 -11.50
N THR A 158 12.53 20.58 -11.12
CA THR A 158 12.79 19.60 -10.05
C THR A 158 13.92 18.63 -10.39
N GLN A 159 14.09 18.28 -11.66
CA GLN A 159 15.15 17.37 -12.09
C GLN A 159 16.54 18.05 -12.18
N VAL A 160 16.57 19.34 -12.50
CA VAL A 160 17.84 20.08 -12.71
C VAL A 160 18.33 20.79 -11.45
N LEU A 161 17.44 21.16 -10.52
CA LEU A 161 17.79 21.94 -9.32
C LEU A 161 18.91 21.31 -8.50
N GLY A 162 18.91 19.98 -8.35
CA GLY A 162 19.93 19.23 -7.62
C GLY A 162 21.36 19.38 -8.16
N TYR A 163 21.52 19.60 -9.47
CA TYR A 163 22.84 19.70 -10.10
C TYR A 163 23.61 20.93 -9.63
N GLY A 164 22.88 21.99 -9.25
CA GLY A 164 23.45 23.23 -8.76
C GLY A 164 24.34 23.03 -7.53
N TRP A 165 23.84 22.37 -6.49
CA TRP A 165 24.65 22.10 -5.29
C TRP A 165 25.44 20.79 -5.33
N ALA A 166 25.10 19.85 -6.22
CA ALA A 166 25.93 18.66 -6.43
C ALA A 166 27.38 19.04 -6.80
N GLY A 167 27.56 20.10 -7.61
CA GLY A 167 28.89 20.62 -7.93
C GLY A 167 29.71 21.04 -6.71
N LEU A 168 29.07 21.58 -5.68
CA LEU A 168 29.72 21.99 -4.42
C LEU A 168 30.15 20.77 -3.60
N LEU A 169 29.37 19.69 -3.68
CA LEU A 169 29.61 18.45 -2.93
C LEU A 169 30.58 17.49 -3.62
N ARG A 170 30.87 17.69 -4.91
CA ARG A 170 31.78 16.84 -5.71
C ARG A 170 33.13 16.64 -5.05
N LYS A 171 33.74 17.70 -4.51
CA LYS A 171 35.05 17.63 -3.83
C LYS A 171 35.04 16.69 -2.61
N TYR A 172 33.89 16.54 -1.96
CA TYR A 172 33.75 15.79 -0.71
C TYR A 172 33.36 14.32 -0.93
N VAL A 173 32.65 14.02 -2.02
CA VAL A 173 32.05 12.68 -2.22
C VAL A 173 32.67 11.93 -3.41
N VAL A 174 33.23 12.63 -4.39
CA VAL A 174 33.77 12.02 -5.62
C VAL A 174 35.29 11.84 -5.54
N GLU A 175 36.02 12.85 -5.10
CA GLU A 175 37.50 12.80 -5.05
C GLU A 175 38.06 11.80 -4.01
N PRO A 176 37.47 11.63 -2.81
CA PRO A 176 38.03 10.71 -1.82
C PRO A 176 37.93 9.24 -2.24
N ALA A 177 39.01 8.47 -1.99
CA ALA A 177 39.08 7.05 -2.36
C ALA A 177 38.15 6.14 -1.54
N HIS A 178 37.87 6.48 -0.27
CA HIS A 178 36.99 5.68 0.58
C HIS A 178 35.51 5.74 0.19
N MET A 179 35.09 6.78 -0.55
CA MET A 179 33.75 6.85 -1.14
C MET A 179 33.80 6.17 -2.51
N TRP A 180 33.55 4.86 -2.51
CA TRP A 180 33.86 3.99 -3.65
C TRP A 180 32.68 3.70 -4.57
N TRP A 181 31.44 3.96 -4.13
CA TRP A 181 30.21 3.84 -4.93
C TRP A 181 30.04 2.45 -5.60
N PRO A 182 29.48 1.46 -4.88
CA PRO A 182 29.41 0.08 -5.35
C PRO A 182 28.75 -0.11 -6.72
N SER A 183 27.63 0.58 -6.97
CA SER A 183 26.90 0.54 -8.24
C SER A 183 27.75 1.02 -9.43
N THR A 184 28.64 1.98 -9.21
CA THR A 184 29.53 2.49 -10.26
C THR A 184 30.60 1.46 -10.65
N LEU A 185 31.12 0.65 -9.71
CA LEU A 185 32.12 -0.37 -10.04
C LEU A 185 31.57 -1.46 -10.98
N VAL A 186 30.27 -1.76 -10.88
CA VAL A 186 29.59 -2.67 -11.81
C VAL A 186 29.65 -2.14 -13.24
N GLN A 187 29.39 -0.84 -13.42
CA GLN A 187 29.46 -0.18 -14.73
C GLN A 187 30.89 -0.23 -15.29
N VAL A 188 31.89 0.10 -14.47
CA VAL A 188 33.31 0.03 -14.85
C VAL A 188 33.68 -1.39 -15.28
N SER A 189 33.32 -2.40 -14.49
CA SER A 189 33.60 -3.81 -14.79
C SER A 189 32.97 -4.26 -16.10
N LEU A 190 31.73 -3.81 -16.38
CA LEU A 190 31.05 -4.11 -17.63
C LEU A 190 31.70 -3.41 -18.83
N PHE A 191 32.07 -2.13 -18.73
CA PHE A 191 32.78 -1.44 -19.83
C PHE A 191 34.09 -2.13 -20.17
N ARG A 192 34.85 -2.53 -19.14
CA ARG A 192 36.09 -3.28 -19.31
C ARG A 192 35.82 -4.65 -19.96
N ALA A 193 34.82 -5.37 -19.48
CA ALA A 193 34.43 -6.67 -20.05
C ALA A 193 34.03 -6.61 -21.53
N LEU A 194 33.49 -5.47 -21.98
CA LEU A 194 33.02 -5.26 -23.36
C LEU A 194 34.11 -4.75 -24.31
N HIS A 195 35.05 -3.93 -23.83
CA HIS A 195 36.10 -3.31 -24.64
C HIS A 195 37.46 -4.01 -24.57
N GLU A 196 37.78 -4.70 -23.47
CA GLU A 196 39.03 -5.44 -23.34
C GLU A 196 38.97 -6.77 -24.10
N LYS A 197 40.04 -7.11 -24.83
CA LYS A 197 40.17 -8.39 -25.51
C LYS A 197 40.50 -9.48 -24.49
N ASP A 198 39.71 -10.55 -24.51
CA ASP A 198 39.81 -11.68 -23.58
C ASP A 198 40.16 -12.94 -24.39
N GLU A 199 41.33 -13.54 -24.13
CA GLU A 199 41.84 -14.69 -24.90
C GLU A 199 41.34 -16.05 -24.36
N GLN A 200 40.45 -16.07 -23.36
CA GLN A 200 39.94 -17.33 -22.81
C GLN A 200 38.80 -17.96 -23.63
N ARG A 201 38.67 -19.28 -23.50
CA ARG A 201 37.67 -20.10 -24.23
C ARG A 201 36.24 -19.58 -24.06
N MET A 202 35.87 -19.20 -22.83
CA MET A 202 34.63 -18.50 -22.49
C MET A 202 34.95 -17.04 -22.18
N THR A 203 34.73 -16.16 -23.16
CA THR A 203 34.88 -14.72 -22.96
C THR A 203 33.67 -14.16 -22.22
N ARG A 204 33.85 -13.03 -21.53
CA ARG A 204 32.73 -12.33 -20.85
C ARG A 204 31.60 -11.98 -21.81
N ALA A 205 31.93 -11.56 -23.04
CA ALA A 205 30.96 -11.26 -24.09
C ALA A 205 30.17 -12.51 -24.56
N LYS A 206 30.83 -13.67 -24.73
CA LYS A 206 30.12 -14.92 -25.09
C LYS A 206 29.15 -15.34 -23.99
N PHE A 207 29.59 -15.29 -22.73
CA PHE A 207 28.74 -15.60 -21.57
C PHE A 207 27.53 -14.65 -21.50
N PHE A 208 27.77 -13.35 -21.70
CA PHE A 208 26.72 -12.34 -21.74
C PHE A 208 25.62 -12.67 -22.77
N VAL A 209 25.99 -12.96 -24.02
CA VAL A 209 25.03 -13.25 -25.09
C VAL A 209 24.22 -14.52 -24.79
N ILE A 210 24.86 -15.57 -24.26
CA ILE A 210 24.16 -16.79 -23.86
C ILE A 210 23.13 -16.50 -22.77
N ALA A 211 23.55 -15.80 -21.70
CA ALA A 211 22.66 -15.44 -20.60
C ALA A 211 21.51 -14.53 -21.07
N LEU A 212 21.77 -13.60 -22.00
CA LEU A 212 20.77 -12.71 -22.57
C LEU A 212 19.72 -13.48 -23.38
N VAL A 213 20.13 -14.44 -24.22
CA VAL A 213 19.21 -15.29 -24.99
C VAL A 213 18.38 -16.18 -24.07
N CYS A 214 19.00 -16.76 -23.04
CA CYS A 214 18.28 -17.55 -22.04
C CYS A 214 17.25 -16.71 -21.27
N SER A 215 17.62 -15.51 -20.84
CA SER A 215 16.71 -14.58 -20.15
C SER A 215 15.57 -14.12 -21.05
N PHE A 216 15.89 -13.71 -22.29
CA PHE A 216 14.93 -13.33 -23.31
C PHE A 216 13.91 -14.43 -23.56
N GLY A 217 14.37 -15.68 -23.78
CA GLY A 217 13.48 -16.82 -23.99
C GLY A 217 12.67 -17.20 -22.74
N TRP A 218 13.29 -17.17 -21.55
CA TRP A 218 12.61 -17.54 -20.31
C TRP A 218 11.48 -16.58 -19.97
N TYR A 219 11.64 -15.27 -20.20
CA TYR A 219 10.66 -14.26 -19.81
C TYR A 219 9.28 -14.40 -20.51
N ILE A 220 9.20 -15.12 -21.64
CA ILE A 220 7.89 -15.48 -22.25
C ILE A 220 7.01 -16.26 -21.28
N VAL A 221 7.63 -17.10 -20.45
CA VAL A 221 6.91 -17.97 -19.51
C VAL A 221 6.27 -17.16 -18.39
N PRO A 222 6.99 -16.46 -17.50
CA PRO A 222 6.36 -15.66 -16.46
C PRO A 222 5.67 -14.38 -17.00
N GLY A 223 6.13 -13.81 -18.11
CA GLY A 223 5.61 -12.55 -18.63
C GLY A 223 4.33 -12.66 -19.46
N TYR A 224 3.96 -13.87 -19.92
CA TYR A 224 2.77 -14.06 -20.76
C TYR A 224 2.09 -15.42 -20.57
N LEU A 225 2.83 -16.53 -20.70
CA LEU A 225 2.22 -17.87 -20.71
C LEU A 225 1.74 -18.32 -19.31
N PHE A 226 2.45 -17.95 -18.25
CA PHE A 226 2.26 -18.44 -16.88
C PHE A 226 2.64 -17.34 -15.86
N THR A 227 1.80 -16.30 -15.77
CA THR A 227 2.02 -15.16 -14.86
C THR A 227 1.99 -15.54 -13.37
N THR A 228 1.37 -16.66 -12.98
CA THR A 228 1.46 -17.17 -11.60
C THR A 228 2.91 -17.44 -11.14
N LEU A 229 3.88 -17.59 -12.06
CA LEU A 229 5.31 -17.70 -11.69
C LEU A 229 5.90 -16.40 -11.13
N THR A 230 5.23 -15.25 -11.31
CA THR A 230 5.67 -13.97 -10.70
C THR A 230 5.47 -13.97 -9.19
N SER A 231 4.47 -14.70 -8.66
CA SER A 231 4.29 -14.93 -7.22
C SER A 231 3.77 -16.33 -6.95
N ILE A 232 4.68 -17.23 -6.51
CA ILE A 232 4.36 -18.60 -6.11
C ILE A 232 4.14 -18.63 -4.60
N SER A 233 2.87 -18.62 -4.19
CA SER A 233 2.44 -18.69 -2.80
C SER A 233 1.88 -20.07 -2.44
N TRP A 234 2.77 -21.05 -2.23
CA TRP A 234 2.37 -22.45 -1.98
C TRP A 234 1.46 -22.63 -0.74
N ILE A 235 1.60 -21.78 0.28
CA ILE A 235 0.73 -21.80 1.47
C ILE A 235 -0.74 -21.52 1.08
N CYS A 236 -0.98 -20.59 0.16
CA CYS A 236 -2.33 -20.33 -0.33
C CYS A 236 -2.88 -21.53 -1.10
N TRP A 237 -2.04 -22.21 -1.87
CA TRP A 237 -2.45 -23.41 -2.62
C TRP A 237 -2.77 -24.58 -1.69
N ALA A 238 -2.04 -24.72 -0.58
CA ALA A 238 -2.31 -25.72 0.44
C ALA A 238 -3.58 -25.40 1.26
N PHE A 239 -3.87 -24.12 1.50
CA PHE A 239 -5.00 -23.66 2.33
C PHE A 239 -5.88 -22.62 1.61
N PRO A 240 -6.60 -23.00 0.53
CA PRO A 240 -7.32 -22.07 -0.34
C PRO A 240 -8.59 -21.47 0.29
N LYS A 241 -9.05 -21.98 1.44
CA LYS A 241 -10.28 -21.52 2.10
C LYS A 241 -10.03 -20.71 3.38
N LEU A 242 -8.78 -20.62 3.83
CA LEU A 242 -8.47 -20.04 5.14
C LEU A 242 -7.86 -18.64 4.99
N VAL A 243 -8.60 -17.62 5.45
CA VAL A 243 -8.20 -16.20 5.36
C VAL A 243 -6.83 -15.96 6.00
N THR A 244 -6.62 -16.47 7.23
CA THR A 244 -5.37 -16.29 7.97
C THR A 244 -4.18 -16.95 7.29
N ALA A 245 -4.34 -18.15 6.73
CA ALA A 245 -3.27 -18.81 5.98
C ALA A 245 -2.94 -18.07 4.69
N GLN A 246 -3.94 -17.51 3.99
CA GLN A 246 -3.67 -16.67 2.82
C GLN A 246 -3.01 -15.34 3.18
N GLN A 247 -3.39 -14.70 4.29
CA GLN A 247 -2.69 -13.51 4.79
C GLN A 247 -1.23 -13.79 5.14
N ILE A 248 -0.93 -14.97 5.68
CA ILE A 248 0.44 -15.39 5.99
C ILE A 248 1.23 -15.75 4.71
N GLY A 249 0.59 -16.46 3.78
CA GLY A 249 1.23 -17.05 2.60
C GLY A 249 1.30 -16.15 1.36
N SER A 250 0.39 -15.19 1.23
CA SER A 250 0.29 -14.32 0.05
C SER A 250 1.54 -13.45 -0.09
N GLY A 251 2.19 -13.55 -1.25
CA GLY A 251 3.38 -12.79 -1.58
C GLY A 251 3.05 -11.35 -1.99
N MET A 252 1.89 -11.14 -2.61
CA MET A 252 1.46 -9.83 -3.12
C MET A 252 0.62 -9.01 -2.13
N ARG A 253 -0.21 -9.67 -1.32
CA ARG A 253 -1.22 -9.03 -0.45
C ARG A 253 -1.09 -9.43 1.02
N GLY A 254 0.00 -10.10 1.40
CA GLY A 254 0.21 -10.64 2.74
C GLY A 254 1.66 -10.56 3.21
N LEU A 255 1.98 -11.42 4.17
CA LEU A 255 3.30 -11.53 4.80
C LEU A 255 4.33 -12.28 3.93
N GLY A 256 3.85 -13.01 2.91
CA GLY A 256 4.68 -13.74 1.96
C GLY A 256 5.49 -14.89 2.53
N LEU A 257 5.09 -15.50 3.66
CA LEU A 257 5.86 -16.61 4.22
C LEU A 257 5.94 -17.77 3.22
N GLY A 258 7.15 -18.11 2.78
CA GLY A 258 7.37 -19.14 1.77
C GLY A 258 6.98 -18.74 0.34
N ALA A 259 6.59 -17.48 0.09
CA ALA A 259 6.36 -16.97 -1.26
C ALA A 259 7.70 -16.62 -1.94
N PHE A 260 7.87 -17.08 -3.18
CA PHE A 260 9.02 -16.78 -4.02
C PHE A 260 8.61 -16.60 -5.48
N THR A 261 9.49 -15.99 -6.27
CA THR A 261 9.27 -15.78 -7.70
C THR A 261 10.31 -16.50 -8.55
N LEU A 262 9.90 -16.90 -9.76
CA LEU A 262 10.81 -17.34 -10.83
C LEU A 262 10.93 -16.30 -11.95
N ASP A 263 10.31 -15.13 -11.76
CA ASP A 263 10.45 -14.01 -12.66
C ASP A 263 11.55 -13.05 -12.20
N TRP A 264 12.55 -12.84 -13.06
CA TRP A 264 13.62 -11.90 -12.79
C TRP A 264 13.12 -10.45 -12.65
N THR A 265 12.01 -10.07 -13.31
CA THR A 265 11.42 -8.73 -13.12
C THR A 265 11.03 -8.51 -11.67
N ALA A 266 10.33 -9.47 -11.05
CA ALA A 266 9.87 -9.38 -9.67
C ALA A 266 11.05 -9.39 -8.67
N VAL A 267 12.17 -10.02 -9.02
CA VAL A 267 13.40 -9.98 -8.20
C VAL A 267 14.04 -8.57 -8.21
N ALA A 268 14.08 -7.91 -9.38
CA ALA A 268 14.88 -6.69 -9.57
C ALA A 268 14.08 -5.37 -9.51
N SER A 269 12.75 -5.39 -9.65
CA SER A 269 11.91 -4.21 -9.91
C SER A 269 11.97 -3.10 -8.86
N PHE A 270 11.99 -3.42 -7.56
CA PHE A 270 11.91 -2.41 -6.49
C PHE A 270 13.21 -2.20 -5.70
N LEU A 271 14.01 -3.26 -5.53
CA LEU A 271 15.24 -3.25 -4.72
C LEU A 271 16.51 -3.23 -5.58
N PHE A 272 16.36 -3.04 -6.90
CA PHE A 272 17.40 -3.24 -7.90
C PHE A 272 17.95 -4.67 -7.91
N SER A 273 18.93 -4.94 -8.78
CA SER A 273 19.54 -6.27 -8.85
C SER A 273 20.26 -6.65 -7.55
N PRO A 274 19.90 -7.79 -6.92
CA PRO A 274 20.55 -8.26 -5.71
C PRO A 274 22.01 -8.66 -5.95
N LEU A 275 22.40 -9.00 -7.19
CA LEU A 275 23.77 -9.41 -7.54
C LEU A 275 24.78 -8.25 -7.41
N ILE A 276 24.30 -7.01 -7.36
CA ILE A 276 25.13 -5.80 -7.26
C ILE A 276 25.40 -5.41 -5.80
N SER A 277 24.46 -5.73 -4.91
CA SER A 277 24.50 -5.27 -3.52
C SER A 277 25.46 -6.12 -2.68
N PRO A 278 26.31 -5.50 -1.84
CA PRO A 278 27.21 -6.24 -0.97
C PRO A 278 26.42 -7.03 0.09
N PHE A 279 26.92 -8.20 0.48
CA PHE A 279 26.19 -9.10 1.38
C PHE A 279 25.85 -8.47 2.74
N PHE A 280 26.70 -7.61 3.30
CA PHE A 280 26.39 -6.94 4.57
C PHE A 280 25.14 -6.04 4.46
N ALA A 281 24.92 -5.38 3.32
CA ALA A 281 23.74 -4.56 3.09
C ALA A 281 22.49 -5.44 2.96
N ILE A 282 22.59 -6.56 2.22
CA ILE A 282 21.53 -7.57 2.10
C ILE A 282 21.15 -8.10 3.50
N ALA A 283 22.13 -8.39 4.35
CA ALA A 283 21.88 -8.88 5.70
C ALA A 283 21.15 -7.84 6.59
N ASN A 284 21.53 -6.55 6.51
CA ASN A 284 20.82 -5.49 7.25
C ASN A 284 19.36 -5.35 6.78
N VAL A 285 19.12 -5.37 5.46
CA VAL A 285 17.76 -5.34 4.90
C VAL A 285 16.95 -6.57 5.32
N PHE A 286 17.55 -7.77 5.27
CA PHE A 286 16.89 -9.01 5.69
C PHE A 286 16.49 -8.99 7.16
N ILE A 287 17.39 -8.56 8.06
CA ILE A 287 17.08 -8.48 9.48
C ILE A 287 15.97 -7.45 9.73
N GLY A 288 16.05 -6.26 9.11
CA GLY A 288 15.00 -5.24 9.21
C GLY A 288 13.64 -5.73 8.71
N TYR A 289 13.63 -6.39 7.55
CA TYR A 289 12.44 -6.99 6.95
C TYR A 289 11.82 -8.06 7.85
N VAL A 290 12.61 -9.01 8.37
CA VAL A 290 12.11 -10.08 9.25
C VAL A 290 11.55 -9.50 10.55
N LEU A 291 12.24 -8.54 11.16
CA LEU A 291 11.77 -7.87 12.37
C LEU A 291 10.43 -7.17 12.14
N LEU A 292 10.26 -6.46 11.02
CA LEU A 292 8.99 -5.78 10.76
C LEU A 292 7.88 -6.76 10.36
N ILE A 293 8.09 -7.53 9.29
CA ILE A 293 7.04 -8.33 8.66
C ILE A 293 6.70 -9.55 9.50
N TYR A 294 7.67 -10.27 10.06
CA TYR A 294 7.39 -11.53 10.76
C TYR A 294 7.28 -11.39 12.28
N MET A 295 7.67 -10.24 12.87
CA MET A 295 7.60 -10.03 14.31
C MET A 295 6.68 -8.86 14.69
N VAL A 296 7.02 -7.63 14.31
CA VAL A 296 6.29 -6.43 14.77
C VAL A 296 4.86 -6.38 14.21
N LEU A 297 4.68 -6.64 12.91
CA LEU A 297 3.37 -6.57 12.26
C LEU A 297 2.37 -7.62 12.81
N PRO A 298 2.71 -8.93 12.91
CA PRO A 298 1.83 -9.94 13.51
C PRO A 298 1.46 -9.63 14.96
N VAL A 299 2.43 -9.17 15.76
CA VAL A 299 2.20 -8.81 17.17
C VAL A 299 1.27 -7.60 17.28
N ALA A 300 1.43 -6.59 16.42
CA ALA A 300 0.58 -5.42 16.45
C ALA A 300 -0.84 -5.69 15.90
N TYR A 301 -0.97 -6.53 14.86
CA TYR A 301 -2.24 -6.84 14.20
C TYR A 301 -3.06 -7.89 14.97
N TRP A 302 -2.51 -9.09 15.22
CA TRP A 302 -3.24 -10.16 15.91
C TRP A 302 -3.07 -10.12 17.44
N GLY A 303 -1.90 -9.70 17.93
CA GLY A 303 -1.59 -9.74 19.36
C GLY A 303 -2.27 -8.64 20.18
N PHE A 304 -2.05 -7.38 19.78
CA PHE A 304 -2.55 -6.21 20.52
C PHE A 304 -3.73 -5.49 19.85
N ASP A 305 -4.12 -5.88 18.63
CA ASP A 305 -5.11 -5.19 17.79
C ASP A 305 -4.94 -3.64 17.83
N SER A 306 -3.70 -3.20 17.62
CA SER A 306 -3.34 -1.80 17.78
C SER A 306 -4.11 -0.95 16.76
N TYR A 307 -4.83 0.07 17.24
CA TYR A 307 -5.67 0.96 16.42
C TYR A 307 -6.85 0.26 15.71
N ASN A 308 -7.39 -0.84 16.27
CA ASN A 308 -8.43 -1.68 15.64
C ASN A 308 -7.98 -2.21 14.27
N ALA A 309 -6.70 -2.61 14.18
CA ALA A 309 -6.03 -3.06 12.97
C ALA A 309 -6.80 -4.17 12.24
N GLN A 310 -7.47 -5.07 12.96
CA GLN A 310 -8.18 -6.21 12.39
C GLN A 310 -9.35 -5.83 11.47
N ARG A 311 -9.85 -4.59 11.55
CA ARG A 311 -10.89 -4.06 10.67
C ARG A 311 -10.39 -3.75 9.26
N PHE A 312 -9.07 -3.70 9.07
CA PHE A 312 -8.44 -3.35 7.81
C PHE A 312 -7.64 -4.54 7.28
N PRO A 313 -7.38 -4.62 5.97
CA PRO A 313 -6.47 -5.61 5.41
C PRO A 313 -5.08 -5.51 6.05
N ILE A 314 -4.43 -6.65 6.30
CA ILE A 314 -3.09 -6.70 6.92
C ILE A 314 -2.04 -5.93 6.11
N PHE A 315 -2.13 -5.97 4.78
CA PHE A 315 -1.26 -5.31 3.83
C PHE A 315 -2.08 -4.54 2.80
N SER A 316 -2.09 -3.21 2.88
CA SER A 316 -2.80 -2.33 1.94
C SER A 316 -2.26 -0.90 2.01
N SER A 317 -2.19 -0.22 0.86
CA SER A 317 -1.91 1.22 0.78
C SER A 317 -3.16 2.10 0.87
N HIS A 318 -4.36 1.51 0.79
CA HIS A 318 -5.61 2.26 0.78
C HIS A 318 -5.93 2.89 2.14
N LEU A 319 -6.77 3.93 2.10
CA LEU A 319 -7.28 4.64 3.27
C LEU A 319 -8.69 4.13 3.61
N PHE A 320 -9.00 4.04 4.91
CA PHE A 320 -10.23 3.43 5.39
C PHE A 320 -11.00 4.32 6.37
N THR A 321 -12.32 4.14 6.41
CA THR A 321 -13.22 4.66 7.45
C THR A 321 -13.10 3.83 8.73
N SER A 322 -13.67 4.26 9.85
CA SER A 322 -13.63 3.52 11.13
C SER A 322 -14.32 2.14 11.08
N VAL A 323 -15.17 1.92 10.08
CA VAL A 323 -15.96 0.70 9.86
C VAL A 323 -15.22 -0.30 8.95
N GLY A 324 -14.09 0.09 8.34
CA GLY A 324 -13.32 -0.80 7.44
C GLY A 324 -13.62 -0.61 5.95
N GLN A 325 -14.52 0.31 5.59
CA GLN A 325 -14.79 0.66 4.18
C GLN A 325 -13.72 1.58 3.61
N LYS A 326 -13.49 1.52 2.29
CA LYS A 326 -12.60 2.47 1.60
C LYS A 326 -13.06 3.91 1.83
N TYR A 327 -12.10 4.81 2.04
CA TYR A 327 -12.39 6.22 2.28
C TYR A 327 -12.67 6.97 0.97
N ASP A 328 -13.81 7.65 0.88
CA ASP A 328 -14.18 8.50 -0.25
C ASP A 328 -13.44 9.85 -0.18
N ILE A 329 -12.31 9.93 -0.88
CA ILE A 329 -11.44 11.11 -0.89
C ILE A 329 -12.00 12.23 -1.76
N PRO A 330 -12.54 11.99 -2.98
CA PRO A 330 -13.17 13.04 -3.77
C PRO A 330 -14.27 13.80 -3.02
N ALA A 331 -15.02 13.15 -2.12
CA ALA A 331 -16.08 13.81 -1.35
C ALA A 331 -15.57 14.91 -0.41
N ILE A 332 -14.36 14.78 0.17
CA ILE A 332 -13.80 15.70 1.17
C ILE A 332 -12.93 16.82 0.59
N VAL A 333 -12.81 16.90 -0.74
CA VAL A 333 -12.00 17.90 -1.44
C VAL A 333 -12.92 18.94 -2.07
N ASN A 334 -12.73 20.21 -1.71
CA ASN A 334 -13.49 21.30 -2.30
C ASN A 334 -12.95 21.73 -3.68
N ASP A 335 -13.64 22.67 -4.33
CA ASP A 335 -13.25 23.16 -5.66
C ASP A 335 -11.91 23.90 -5.74
N LYS A 336 -11.35 24.29 -4.59
CA LYS A 336 -10.06 24.97 -4.48
C LYS A 336 -8.90 24.02 -4.18
N PHE A 337 -9.10 22.70 -4.27
CA PHE A 337 -8.17 21.68 -3.79
C PHE A 337 -7.79 21.91 -2.31
N GLU A 338 -8.78 22.16 -1.47
CA GLU A 338 -8.62 22.27 -0.03
C GLU A 338 -9.55 21.29 0.68
N LEU A 339 -9.20 20.92 1.91
CA LEU A 339 -10.01 20.03 2.74
C LEU A 339 -11.33 20.70 3.14
N ASP A 340 -12.45 20.06 2.79
CA ASP A 340 -13.77 20.40 3.32
C ASP A 340 -13.94 19.79 4.71
N ILE A 341 -13.80 20.62 5.74
CA ILE A 341 -13.85 20.19 7.14
C ILE A 341 -15.24 19.64 7.49
N ALA A 342 -16.32 20.22 6.95
CA ALA A 342 -17.67 19.78 7.29
C ALA A 342 -17.95 18.36 6.78
N LYS A 343 -17.55 18.08 5.53
CA LYS A 343 -17.68 16.72 4.95
C LYS A 343 -16.72 15.73 5.60
N TYR A 344 -15.51 16.16 5.93
CA TYR A 344 -14.55 15.35 6.67
C TYR A 344 -15.09 14.92 8.04
N ASP A 345 -15.70 15.85 8.78
CA ASP A 345 -16.27 15.55 10.10
C ASP A 345 -17.49 14.63 9.99
N GLN A 346 -18.26 14.69 8.90
CA GLN A 346 -19.37 13.76 8.61
C GLN A 346 -18.89 12.33 8.32
N GLN A 347 -17.85 12.18 7.50
CA GLN A 347 -17.31 10.86 7.14
C GLN A 347 -16.43 10.25 8.24
N GLY A 348 -15.87 11.10 9.10
CA GLY A 348 -15.01 10.72 10.21
C GLY A 348 -13.53 10.61 9.85
N ARG A 349 -12.74 10.20 10.84
CA ARG A 349 -11.28 10.15 10.74
C ARG A 349 -10.81 9.04 9.79
N ILE A 350 -9.70 9.32 9.10
CA ILE A 350 -9.00 8.37 8.26
C ILE A 350 -8.24 7.36 9.12
N ASN A 351 -8.37 6.08 8.77
CA ASN A 351 -7.61 4.97 9.32
C ASN A 351 -6.72 4.35 8.24
N LEU A 352 -5.55 3.91 8.67
CA LEU A 352 -4.51 3.27 7.87
C LEU A 352 -4.45 1.79 8.23
N SER A 353 -4.04 0.95 7.26
CA SER A 353 -3.66 -0.43 7.58
C SER A 353 -2.50 -0.46 8.58
N MET A 354 -2.44 -1.52 9.40
CA MET A 354 -1.38 -1.62 10.41
C MET A 354 0.00 -1.58 9.78
N PHE A 355 0.19 -2.31 8.67
CA PHE A 355 1.43 -2.29 7.91
C PHE A 355 1.83 -0.88 7.46
N PHE A 356 0.91 -0.14 6.84
CA PHE A 356 1.21 1.19 6.33
C PHE A 356 1.52 2.21 7.45
N SER A 357 0.86 2.07 8.60
CA SER A 357 1.17 2.88 9.79
C SER A 357 2.60 2.61 10.31
N LEU A 358 3.01 1.34 10.38
CA LEU A 358 4.33 0.94 10.89
C LEU A 358 5.46 1.35 9.93
N THR A 359 5.24 1.28 8.62
CA THR A 359 6.24 1.72 7.64
C THR A 359 6.49 3.22 7.71
N TYR A 360 5.46 4.04 7.96
CA TYR A 360 5.66 5.47 8.25
C TYR A 360 6.44 5.69 9.54
N GLY A 361 6.13 4.95 10.61
CA GLY A 361 6.90 4.99 11.86
C GLY A 361 8.37 4.67 11.65
N LEU A 362 8.67 3.57 10.96
CA LEU A 362 10.04 3.22 10.61
C LEU A 362 10.71 4.24 9.68
N GLY A 363 9.95 4.89 8.81
CA GLY A 363 10.40 6.02 8.02
C GLY A 363 10.91 7.18 8.89
N PHE A 364 10.17 7.56 9.93
CA PHE A 364 10.62 8.56 10.92
C PHE A 364 11.90 8.12 11.61
N ALA A 365 11.96 6.85 12.03
CA ALA A 365 13.14 6.30 12.70
C ALA A 365 14.37 6.30 11.78
N THR A 366 14.19 5.99 10.50
CA THR A 366 15.27 5.94 9.49
C THR A 366 15.92 7.30 9.28
N ILE A 367 15.10 8.36 9.20
CA ILE A 367 15.59 9.73 8.98
C ILE A 367 16.38 10.21 10.21
N ALA A 368 15.82 10.02 11.41
CA ALA A 368 16.53 10.37 12.66
C ALA A 368 17.83 9.56 12.82
N SER A 369 17.77 8.27 12.52
CA SER A 369 18.92 7.35 12.55
C SER A 369 20.00 7.75 11.55
N THR A 370 19.63 8.23 10.35
CA THR A 370 20.59 8.67 9.34
C THR A 370 21.46 9.82 9.87
N LEU A 371 20.85 10.83 10.48
CA LEU A 371 21.59 11.96 11.05
C LEU A 371 22.50 11.53 12.20
N THR A 372 22.00 10.74 13.15
CA THR A 372 22.79 10.32 14.31
C THR A 372 23.88 9.30 13.94
N HIS A 373 23.61 8.39 13.02
CA HIS A 373 24.58 7.42 12.52
C HIS A 373 25.73 8.12 11.78
N VAL A 374 25.43 9.05 10.87
CA VAL A 374 26.47 9.81 10.15
C VAL A 374 27.28 10.67 11.13
N ALA A 375 26.63 11.32 12.10
CA ALA A 375 27.33 12.13 13.09
C ALA A 375 28.30 11.32 13.97
N LEU A 376 27.91 10.10 14.40
CA LEU A 376 28.71 9.30 15.32
C LEU A 376 29.79 8.44 14.64
N PHE A 377 29.45 7.77 13.54
CA PHE A 377 30.36 6.85 12.86
C PHE A 377 31.27 7.57 11.87
N TYR A 378 30.74 8.54 11.13
CA TYR A 378 31.48 9.25 10.08
C TYR A 378 31.83 10.69 10.46
N GLY A 379 31.25 11.29 11.49
CA GLY A 379 31.44 12.71 11.81
C GLY A 379 32.89 13.10 12.09
N ARG A 380 33.65 12.23 12.76
CA ARG A 380 35.09 12.45 13.01
C ARG A 380 35.89 12.39 11.70
N GLU A 381 35.60 11.40 10.85
CA GLU A 381 36.23 11.25 9.53
C GLU A 381 35.89 12.43 8.61
N ILE A 382 34.63 12.89 8.61
CA ILE A 382 34.19 14.07 7.86
C ILE A 382 34.95 15.32 8.33
N THR A 383 35.11 15.52 9.64
CA THR A 383 35.80 16.69 10.21
C THR A 383 37.30 16.65 9.93
N GLU A 384 37.94 15.50 10.13
CA GLU A 384 39.34 15.29 9.81
C GLU A 384 39.57 15.48 8.31
N ARG A 385 38.65 15.05 7.45
CA ARG A 385 38.74 15.27 6.01
C ARG A 385 38.41 16.66 5.56
N PHE A 386 37.52 17.38 6.24
CA PHE A 386 37.34 18.81 6.00
C PHE A 386 38.67 19.55 6.23
N ARG A 387 39.42 19.13 7.26
CA ARG A 387 40.77 19.64 7.56
C ARG A 387 41.84 19.15 6.57
N VAL A 388 41.78 17.89 6.13
CA VAL A 388 42.75 17.28 5.19
C VAL A 388 42.47 17.63 3.73
N SER A 389 41.25 17.95 3.30
CA SER A 389 40.91 18.41 1.94
C SER A 389 41.63 19.74 1.56
N TYR A 390 42.20 20.41 2.55
CA TYR A 390 43.08 21.56 2.39
C TYR A 390 44.59 21.23 2.33
N LYS A 391 45.04 20.05 2.78
CA LYS A 391 46.47 19.72 2.98
C LYS A 391 46.87 18.25 2.67
N GLY A 392 45.96 17.41 2.18
CA GLY A 392 46.08 15.95 2.17
C GLY A 392 46.70 15.33 0.94
N LYS A 393 47.11 14.05 1.10
CA LYS A 393 47.64 13.19 0.03
C LYS A 393 46.52 12.82 -0.95
N GLU A 394 46.75 13.02 -2.23
CA GLU A 394 45.74 12.85 -3.29
C GLU A 394 45.70 11.41 -3.80
N ASP A 395 44.50 10.90 -4.11
CA ASP A 395 44.31 9.58 -4.72
C ASP A 395 44.87 9.52 -6.15
N ILE A 396 45.31 8.34 -6.59
CA ILE A 396 45.88 8.13 -7.94
C ILE A 396 44.89 8.55 -9.04
N HIS A 397 43.61 8.23 -8.89
CA HIS A 397 42.60 8.61 -9.89
C HIS A 397 42.35 10.11 -9.90
N THR A 398 42.45 10.79 -8.75
CA THR A 398 42.37 12.24 -8.67
C THR A 398 43.57 12.90 -9.36
N ARG A 399 44.78 12.37 -9.15
CA ARG A 399 45.99 12.82 -9.85
C ARG A 399 45.89 12.69 -11.37
N LEU A 400 45.35 11.57 -11.86
CA LEU A 400 45.10 11.37 -13.29
C LEU A 400 44.08 12.36 -13.85
N MET A 401 43.00 12.63 -13.09
CA MET A 401 41.93 13.52 -13.52
C MET A 401 42.33 15.00 -13.59
N LYS A 402 43.36 15.44 -12.85
CA LYS A 402 43.88 16.82 -12.91
C LYS A 402 44.42 17.23 -14.29
N ARG A 403 44.75 16.28 -15.15
CA ARG A 403 45.18 16.56 -16.54
C ARG A 403 44.02 17.07 -17.41
N TYR A 404 42.77 16.83 -17.03
CA TYR A 404 41.60 17.35 -17.72
C TYR A 404 41.20 18.71 -17.19
N LYS A 405 40.68 19.57 -18.07
CA LYS A 405 40.12 20.86 -17.67
C LYS A 405 38.90 20.63 -16.79
N ASP A 406 38.98 21.13 -15.56
CA ASP A 406 37.87 21.01 -14.63
C ASP A 406 36.70 21.93 -14.99
N ILE A 407 35.55 21.69 -14.37
CA ILE A 407 34.33 22.49 -14.54
C ILE A 407 34.48 23.79 -13.74
N PRO A 408 34.32 24.96 -14.38
CA PRO A 408 34.29 26.22 -13.64
C PRO A 408 33.13 26.23 -12.63
N SER A 409 33.39 26.62 -11.38
CA SER A 409 32.36 26.63 -10.32
C SER A 409 31.15 27.50 -10.67
N TRP A 410 31.32 28.52 -11.51
CA TRP A 410 30.21 29.39 -11.96
C TRP A 410 29.16 28.65 -12.78
N TRP A 411 29.47 27.52 -13.42
CA TRP A 411 28.45 26.70 -14.12
C TRP A 411 27.39 26.21 -13.15
N PHE A 412 27.83 25.75 -11.98
CA PHE A 412 26.95 25.25 -10.92
C PHE A 412 26.14 26.38 -10.28
N TYR A 413 26.77 27.52 -9.98
CA TYR A 413 26.06 28.69 -9.45
C TYR A 413 25.05 29.26 -10.44
N SER A 414 25.41 29.35 -11.73
CA SER A 414 24.53 29.82 -12.78
C SER A 414 23.33 28.88 -12.96
N LEU A 415 23.57 27.56 -12.94
CA LEU A 415 22.51 26.56 -13.06
C LEU A 415 21.55 26.60 -11.87
N LEU A 416 22.09 26.72 -10.65
CA LEU A 416 21.30 26.86 -9.43
C LEU A 416 20.45 28.14 -9.46
N ALA A 417 21.04 29.27 -9.84
CA ALA A 417 20.32 30.54 -9.92
C ALA A 417 19.23 30.50 -11.00
N SER A 418 19.52 29.98 -12.19
CA SER A 418 18.53 29.89 -13.27
C SER A 418 17.37 28.97 -12.93
N THR A 419 17.64 27.81 -12.32
CA THR A 419 16.59 26.86 -11.93
C THR A 419 15.72 27.42 -10.81
N LEU A 420 16.32 28.04 -9.79
CA LEU A 420 15.55 28.70 -8.72
C LEU A 420 14.68 29.84 -9.26
N LEU A 421 15.16 30.63 -10.22
CA LEU A 421 14.36 31.70 -10.83
C LEU A 421 13.16 31.16 -11.61
N VAL A 422 13.35 30.10 -12.40
CA VAL A 422 12.25 29.47 -13.15
C VAL A 422 11.25 28.81 -12.20
N SER A 423 11.72 28.14 -11.15
CA SER A 423 10.84 27.58 -10.11
C SER A 423 10.08 28.66 -9.35
N LEU A 424 10.72 29.79 -9.02
CA LEU A 424 10.06 30.95 -8.40
C LEU A 424 8.97 31.52 -9.31
N ALA A 425 9.26 31.68 -10.60
CA ALA A 425 8.28 32.14 -11.58
C ALA A 425 7.07 31.20 -11.63
N LEU A 426 7.29 29.88 -11.61
CA LEU A 426 6.21 28.89 -11.53
C LEU A 426 5.38 29.04 -10.23
N CYS A 427 6.00 29.22 -9.07
CA CYS A 427 5.28 29.43 -7.81
C CYS A 427 4.50 30.75 -7.75
N VAL A 428 4.92 31.79 -8.48
CA VAL A 428 4.29 33.11 -8.47
C VAL A 428 3.19 33.23 -9.53
N PHE A 429 3.49 32.85 -10.78
CA PHE A 429 2.56 33.04 -11.91
C PHE A 429 1.57 31.89 -12.09
N LEU A 430 1.90 30.67 -11.66
CA LEU A 430 1.06 29.47 -11.80
C LEU A 430 0.57 28.97 -10.44
N LYS A 431 0.34 29.89 -9.51
CA LYS A 431 -0.05 29.60 -8.13
C LYS A 431 -1.37 28.81 -8.03
N ASP A 432 -2.31 29.08 -8.93
CA ASP A 432 -3.63 28.43 -8.92
C ASP A 432 -3.55 26.94 -9.29
N GLU A 433 -2.56 26.54 -10.08
CA GLU A 433 -2.35 25.13 -10.48
C GLU A 433 -1.46 24.37 -9.48
N VAL A 434 -0.41 25.01 -8.94
CA VAL A 434 0.64 24.34 -8.13
C VAL A 434 0.41 24.50 -6.62
N GLN A 435 -0.38 25.50 -6.19
CA GLN A 435 -0.67 25.86 -4.79
C GLN A 435 0.54 26.16 -3.88
N MET A 436 1.77 26.04 -4.39
CA MET A 436 3.00 26.13 -3.60
C MET A 436 3.44 27.59 -3.42
N PRO A 437 3.61 28.07 -2.17
CA PRO A 437 4.11 29.43 -1.93
C PRO A 437 5.62 29.54 -2.22
N TRP A 438 6.06 30.73 -2.64
CA TRP A 438 7.46 30.99 -3.02
C TRP A 438 8.47 30.67 -1.89
N TRP A 439 8.11 30.91 -0.63
CA TRP A 439 8.98 30.61 0.52
C TRP A 439 9.13 29.09 0.73
N GLY A 440 8.12 28.31 0.33
CA GLY A 440 8.15 26.85 0.41
C GLY A 440 9.23 26.27 -0.49
N LEU A 441 9.49 26.88 -1.65
CA LEU A 441 10.55 26.44 -2.56
C LEU A 441 11.94 26.67 -1.95
N VAL A 442 12.16 27.83 -1.34
CA VAL A 442 13.43 28.15 -0.65
C VAL A 442 13.64 27.19 0.51
N PHE A 443 12.59 26.92 1.29
CA PHE A 443 12.68 25.99 2.41
C PHE A 443 12.95 24.54 1.95
N ALA A 444 12.28 24.07 0.90
CA ALA A 444 12.54 22.74 0.31
C ALA A 444 13.99 22.62 -0.18
N SER A 445 14.50 23.65 -0.85
CA SER A 445 15.88 23.70 -1.36
C SER A 445 16.91 23.69 -0.23
N ALA A 446 16.66 24.45 0.84
CA ALA A 446 17.55 24.49 2.01
C ALA A 446 17.61 23.14 2.73
N MET A 447 16.46 22.48 2.90
CA MET A 447 16.39 21.15 3.50
C MET A 447 17.07 20.09 2.62
N ALA A 448 16.81 20.10 1.31
CA ALA A 448 17.46 19.20 0.36
C ALA A 448 18.99 19.35 0.42
N PHE A 449 19.50 20.58 0.40
CA PHE A 449 20.93 20.87 0.50
C PHE A 449 21.57 20.29 1.77
N PHE A 450 20.93 20.48 2.93
CA PHE A 450 21.41 19.95 4.20
C PHE A 450 21.51 18.42 4.22
N PHE A 451 20.45 17.74 3.75
CA PHE A 451 20.39 16.27 3.76
C PHE A 451 21.20 15.60 2.64
N THR A 452 21.57 16.33 1.58
CA THR A 452 22.30 15.75 0.44
C THR A 452 23.65 15.16 0.86
N LEU A 453 24.43 15.84 1.72
CA LEU A 453 25.75 15.34 2.12
C LEU A 453 25.67 14.05 2.96
N PRO A 454 24.91 13.99 4.08
CA PRO A 454 24.78 12.75 4.87
C PRO A 454 24.26 11.56 4.05
N ILE A 455 23.25 11.79 3.20
CA ILE A 455 22.65 10.73 2.39
C ILE A 455 23.63 10.26 1.32
N SER A 456 24.37 11.17 0.68
CA SER A 456 25.41 10.79 -0.29
C SER A 456 26.48 9.88 0.32
N ILE A 457 26.87 10.09 1.58
CA ILE A 457 27.86 9.26 2.28
C ILE A 457 27.33 7.85 2.51
N ILE A 458 26.08 7.72 2.97
CA ILE A 458 25.44 6.41 3.16
C ILE A 458 25.31 5.69 1.82
N THR A 459 24.83 6.37 0.77
CA THR A 459 24.71 5.78 -0.57
C THR A 459 26.06 5.35 -1.13
N ALA A 460 27.10 6.19 -0.99
CA ALA A 460 28.44 5.90 -1.51
C ALA A 460 29.12 4.69 -0.84
N THR A 461 28.67 4.30 0.36
CA THR A 461 29.25 3.20 1.14
C THR A 461 28.37 1.95 1.17
N THR A 462 27.04 2.10 1.20
CA THR A 462 26.08 1.00 1.36
C THR A 462 25.28 0.67 0.10
N ASN A 463 25.33 1.53 -0.93
CA ASN A 463 24.47 1.47 -2.12
C ASN A 463 22.96 1.58 -1.80
N GLN A 464 22.59 1.99 -0.59
CA GLN A 464 21.21 2.27 -0.19
C GLN A 464 21.03 3.76 0.03
N THR A 465 19.94 4.32 -0.48
CA THR A 465 19.67 5.78 -0.42
C THR A 465 18.45 6.04 0.45
N PRO A 466 18.63 6.48 1.71
CA PRO A 466 17.52 6.90 2.54
C PRO A 466 16.65 7.98 1.87
N GLY A 467 15.34 7.82 1.92
CA GLY A 467 14.39 8.75 1.30
C GLY A 467 14.11 9.98 2.18
N LEU A 468 14.00 11.15 1.56
CA LEU A 468 13.60 12.41 2.22
C LEU A 468 12.08 12.67 2.18
N ASN A 469 11.33 11.84 1.43
CA ASN A 469 9.91 12.05 1.15
C ASN A 469 9.09 12.32 2.43
N ILE A 470 9.23 11.47 3.44
CA ILE A 470 8.39 11.51 4.64
C ILE A 470 8.62 12.79 5.46
N ILE A 471 9.87 13.20 5.69
CA ILE A 471 10.14 14.42 6.49
C ILE A 471 9.72 15.68 5.75
N THR A 472 9.87 15.71 4.43
CA THR A 472 9.43 16.85 3.61
C THR A 472 7.91 17.03 3.70
N GLU A 473 7.17 15.93 3.58
CA GLU A 473 5.72 15.91 3.70
C GLU A 473 5.25 16.23 5.12
N TYR A 474 5.94 15.71 6.13
CA TYR A 474 5.66 16.01 7.54
C TYR A 474 5.83 17.50 7.86
N ALA A 475 6.94 18.11 7.43
CA ALA A 475 7.25 19.51 7.71
C ALA A 475 6.24 20.45 7.04
N MET A 476 6.00 20.29 5.73
CA MET A 476 5.08 21.15 5.00
C MET A 476 3.62 20.92 5.40
N GLY A 477 3.23 19.68 5.69
CA GLY A 477 1.90 19.37 6.19
C GLY A 477 1.58 20.00 7.55
N ILE A 478 2.58 20.26 8.41
CA ILE A 478 2.39 21.01 9.67
C ILE A 478 2.27 22.51 9.41
N ILE A 479 3.13 23.05 8.54
CA ILE A 479 3.21 24.51 8.30
C ILE A 479 2.04 25.00 7.45
N TYR A 480 1.64 24.22 6.45
CA TYR A 480 0.63 24.58 5.46
C TYR A 480 -0.37 23.43 5.21
N PRO A 481 -1.15 23.06 6.25
CA PRO A 481 -2.11 21.96 6.17
C PRO A 481 -3.30 22.28 5.25
N GLY A 482 -3.98 21.25 4.77
CA GLY A 482 -5.23 21.40 4.00
C GLY A 482 -5.03 21.47 2.49
N ARG A 483 -3.79 21.42 1.99
CA ARG A 483 -3.46 21.62 0.57
C ARG A 483 -2.59 20.47 0.06
N PRO A 484 -3.18 19.47 -0.63
CA PRO A 484 -2.45 18.29 -1.09
C PRO A 484 -1.38 18.62 -2.13
N ILE A 485 -1.69 19.48 -3.11
CA ILE A 485 -0.78 19.77 -4.24
C ILE A 485 0.45 20.56 -3.76
N ALA A 486 0.26 21.54 -2.88
CA ALA A 486 1.36 22.29 -2.29
C ALA A 486 2.36 21.38 -1.54
N ASN A 487 1.83 20.40 -0.79
CA ASN A 487 2.63 19.46 -0.03
C ASN A 487 3.43 18.50 -0.92
N VAL A 488 2.80 17.90 -1.93
CA VAL A 488 3.52 17.00 -2.84
C VAL A 488 4.53 17.75 -3.70
N CYS A 489 4.27 19.01 -4.08
CA CYS A 489 5.25 19.83 -4.78
C CYS A 489 6.47 20.10 -3.89
N PHE A 490 6.24 20.44 -2.61
CA PHE A 490 7.31 20.60 -1.63
C PHE A 490 8.13 19.32 -1.45
N LYS A 491 7.46 18.15 -1.35
CA LYS A 491 8.13 16.84 -1.34
C LYS A 491 9.03 16.65 -2.55
N VAL A 492 8.48 16.84 -3.75
CA VAL A 492 9.22 16.57 -4.99
C VAL A 492 10.41 17.51 -5.11
N TYR A 493 10.26 18.81 -4.81
CA TYR A 493 11.41 19.72 -4.79
C TYR A 493 12.45 19.35 -3.73
N GLY A 494 12.05 18.90 -2.54
CA GLY A 494 12.98 18.50 -1.48
C GLY A 494 13.71 17.19 -1.81
N TYR A 495 12.95 16.15 -2.12
CA TYR A 495 13.48 14.80 -2.36
C TYR A 495 14.17 14.67 -3.72
N MET A 496 13.57 15.13 -4.82
CA MET A 496 14.17 14.92 -6.14
C MET A 496 15.43 15.74 -6.33
N SER A 497 15.49 16.97 -5.84
CA SER A 497 16.71 17.75 -5.94
C SER A 497 17.87 17.11 -5.19
N MET A 498 17.60 16.46 -4.05
CA MET A 498 18.59 15.66 -3.33
C MET A 498 18.96 14.38 -4.10
N ALA A 499 17.97 13.59 -4.53
CA ALA A 499 18.21 12.33 -5.25
C ALA A 499 18.98 12.56 -6.55
N GLN A 500 18.62 13.60 -7.32
CA GLN A 500 19.33 14.01 -8.53
C GLN A 500 20.75 14.47 -8.24
N ALA A 501 20.98 15.18 -7.13
CA ALA A 501 22.33 15.56 -6.73
C ALA A 501 23.20 14.33 -6.41
N VAL A 502 22.66 13.35 -5.67
CA VAL A 502 23.34 12.09 -5.33
C VAL A 502 23.65 11.29 -6.60
N SER A 503 22.69 11.14 -7.50
CA SER A 503 22.87 10.42 -8.76
C SER A 503 23.88 11.09 -9.69
N PHE A 504 23.84 12.42 -9.78
CA PHE A 504 24.82 13.22 -10.50
C PHE A 504 26.23 12.97 -9.94
N LEU A 505 26.41 13.00 -8.62
CA LEU A 505 27.70 12.69 -7.96
C LEU A 505 28.17 11.27 -8.25
N ASN A 506 27.27 10.29 -8.26
CA ASN A 506 27.59 8.89 -8.61
C ASN A 506 28.15 8.80 -10.03
N ASP A 507 27.52 9.46 -10.99
CA ASP A 507 28.00 9.46 -12.38
C ASP A 507 29.33 10.21 -12.52
N PHE A 508 29.56 11.28 -11.75
CA PHE A 508 30.88 11.92 -11.69
C PHE A 508 31.95 10.96 -11.16
N LYS A 509 31.60 10.05 -10.24
CA LYS A 509 32.51 8.98 -9.80
C LYS A 509 32.78 7.99 -10.92
N LEU A 510 31.78 7.59 -11.69
CA LEU A 510 31.98 6.76 -12.89
C LEU A 510 32.93 7.44 -13.89
N GLY A 511 32.71 8.73 -14.17
CA GLY A 511 33.61 9.53 -15.00
C GLY A 511 35.03 9.61 -14.43
N HIS A 512 35.17 9.70 -13.11
CA HIS A 512 36.45 9.69 -12.39
C HIS A 512 37.17 8.33 -12.49
N TYR A 513 36.44 7.21 -12.50
CA TYR A 513 37.01 5.89 -12.68
C TYR A 513 37.35 5.58 -14.14
N MET A 514 36.58 6.09 -15.10
CA MET A 514 36.76 5.86 -16.54
C MET A 514 37.56 6.95 -17.26
N LYS A 515 38.00 7.99 -16.53
CA LYS A 515 38.89 9.07 -16.98
C LYS A 515 38.23 9.90 -18.10
N ILE A 516 36.96 10.23 -17.89
CA ILE A 516 36.17 11.05 -18.80
C ILE A 516 36.33 12.53 -18.44
N PRO A 517 36.52 13.44 -19.42
CA PRO A 517 36.58 14.87 -19.16
C PRO A 517 35.34 15.38 -18.38
N PRO A 518 35.52 16.07 -17.23
CA PRO A 518 34.41 16.51 -16.38
C PRO A 518 33.39 17.41 -17.09
N ARG A 519 33.85 18.32 -17.97
CA ARG A 519 32.97 19.21 -18.74
C ARG A 519 32.03 18.46 -19.68
N SER A 520 32.51 17.37 -20.27
CA SER A 520 31.69 16.51 -21.12
C SER A 520 30.61 15.79 -20.32
N MET A 521 30.97 15.27 -19.14
CA MET A 521 30.02 14.64 -18.22
C MET A 521 28.89 15.59 -17.82
N PHE A 522 29.22 16.83 -17.43
CA PHE A 522 28.25 17.85 -17.06
C PHE A 522 27.24 18.14 -18.18
N LEU A 523 27.73 18.41 -19.40
CA LEU A 523 26.87 18.79 -20.53
C LEU A 523 25.95 17.66 -20.97
N VAL A 524 26.48 16.43 -21.02
CA VAL A 524 25.72 15.24 -21.42
C VAL A 524 24.58 14.97 -20.43
N GLN A 525 24.85 15.04 -19.12
CA GLN A 525 23.83 14.86 -18.10
C GLN A 525 22.78 15.97 -18.13
N PHE A 526 23.21 17.23 -18.23
CA PHE A 526 22.27 18.36 -18.28
C PHE A 526 21.32 18.27 -19.49
N ILE A 527 21.86 18.02 -20.69
CA ILE A 527 21.05 17.91 -21.91
C ILE A 527 20.17 16.65 -21.87
N GLY A 528 20.73 15.53 -21.42
CA GLY A 528 19.99 14.27 -21.27
C GLY A 528 18.81 14.41 -20.32
N THR A 529 18.98 15.11 -19.19
CA THR A 529 17.91 15.30 -18.20
C THR A 529 16.80 16.21 -18.71
N ILE A 530 17.12 17.25 -19.49
CA ILE A 530 16.09 18.09 -20.13
C ILE A 530 15.29 17.28 -21.15
N LEU A 531 15.99 16.49 -21.97
CA LEU A 531 15.36 15.63 -22.98
C LEU A 531 14.46 14.58 -22.34
N ALA A 532 14.98 13.85 -21.34
CA ALA A 532 14.24 12.84 -20.60
C ALA A 532 13.02 13.42 -19.87
N GLY A 533 13.17 14.56 -19.18
CA GLY A 533 12.04 15.24 -18.53
C GLY A 533 10.93 15.62 -19.51
N THR A 534 11.29 16.07 -20.71
CA THR A 534 10.34 16.44 -21.78
C THR A 534 9.61 15.22 -22.34
N ILE A 535 10.32 14.11 -22.56
CA ILE A 535 9.72 12.87 -23.09
C ILE A 535 8.81 12.23 -22.04
N ASN A 536 9.26 12.16 -20.77
CA ASN A 536 8.45 11.63 -19.67
C ASN A 536 7.09 12.34 -19.57
N ILE A 537 7.07 13.69 -19.56
CA ILE A 537 5.77 14.38 -19.51
C ILE A 537 4.94 14.20 -20.78
N THR A 538 5.57 14.14 -21.95
CA THR A 538 4.84 13.96 -23.22
C THR A 538 4.16 12.60 -23.29
N VAL A 539 4.86 11.54 -22.88
CA VAL A 539 4.32 10.17 -22.84
C VAL A 539 3.25 10.03 -21.76
N ALA A 540 3.50 10.55 -20.56
CA ALA A 540 2.51 10.57 -19.49
C ALA A 540 1.24 11.30 -19.91
N TRP A 541 1.40 12.47 -20.54
CA TRP A 541 0.27 13.25 -21.06
C TRP A 541 -0.52 12.46 -22.10
N TRP A 542 0.16 11.83 -23.05
CA TRP A 542 -0.47 10.99 -24.07
C TRP A 542 -1.27 9.82 -23.46
N GLN A 543 -0.69 9.10 -22.48
CA GLN A 543 -1.36 7.98 -21.82
C GLN A 543 -2.58 8.43 -21.00
N LEU A 544 -2.42 9.50 -20.21
CA LEU A 544 -3.48 10.06 -19.38
C LEU A 544 -4.67 10.61 -20.19
N THR A 545 -4.46 11.01 -21.45
CA THR A 545 -5.55 11.47 -22.33
C THR A 545 -6.14 10.37 -23.22
N SER A 546 -5.38 9.32 -23.52
CA SER A 546 -5.80 8.27 -24.48
C SER A 546 -6.46 7.07 -23.80
N ILE A 547 -6.02 6.70 -22.60
CA ILE A 547 -6.52 5.53 -21.86
C ILE A 547 -7.67 5.96 -20.95
N LYS A 548 -8.87 5.42 -21.19
CA LYS A 548 -10.05 5.68 -20.36
C LYS A 548 -9.90 5.02 -18.98
N ASN A 549 -10.26 5.74 -17.91
CA ASN A 549 -10.26 5.28 -16.52
C ASN A 549 -8.90 4.72 -16.03
N ILE A 550 -7.78 5.24 -16.57
CA ILE A 550 -6.43 4.85 -16.12
C ILE A 550 -6.29 5.05 -14.60
N CYS A 551 -5.64 4.10 -13.92
CA CYS A 551 -5.44 4.10 -12.47
C CYS A 551 -6.72 3.94 -11.60
N GLN A 552 -7.89 3.68 -12.20
CA GLN A 552 -9.16 3.49 -11.49
C GLN A 552 -9.56 2.01 -11.48
N GLU A 553 -9.01 1.24 -10.54
CA GLU A 553 -9.17 -0.23 -10.46
C GLU A 553 -10.63 -0.72 -10.50
N GLU A 554 -11.57 0.05 -9.93
CA GLU A 554 -13.00 -0.32 -9.85
C GLU A 554 -13.72 -0.19 -11.20
N LEU A 555 -13.22 0.69 -12.08
CA LEU A 555 -13.79 0.96 -13.40
C LEU A 555 -13.01 0.27 -14.53
N LEU A 556 -11.92 -0.42 -14.18
CA LEU A 556 -11.08 -1.17 -15.12
C LEU A 556 -11.54 -2.63 -15.21
N PRO A 557 -11.35 -3.29 -16.36
CA PRO A 557 -11.52 -4.73 -16.46
C PRO A 557 -10.65 -5.48 -15.43
N PRO A 558 -11.08 -6.64 -14.89
CA PRO A 558 -10.38 -7.36 -13.83
C PRO A 558 -8.92 -7.73 -14.12
N ASN A 559 -8.56 -7.85 -15.41
CA ASN A 559 -7.22 -8.19 -15.88
C ASN A 559 -6.48 -7.01 -16.52
N SER A 560 -6.96 -5.77 -16.30
CA SER A 560 -6.31 -4.58 -16.87
C SER A 560 -4.94 -4.36 -16.22
N PRO A 561 -3.88 -4.14 -17.01
CA PRO A 561 -2.56 -3.86 -16.48
C PRO A 561 -2.42 -2.43 -15.93
N TRP A 562 -3.38 -1.53 -16.16
CA TRP A 562 -3.25 -0.07 -15.91
C TRP A 562 -3.67 0.37 -14.50
N THR A 563 -3.15 -0.28 -13.47
CA THR A 563 -3.53 -0.05 -12.05
C THR A 563 -2.75 1.08 -11.36
N CYS A 564 -1.60 1.49 -11.89
CA CYS A 564 -0.76 2.58 -11.38
C CYS A 564 -0.42 2.50 -9.88
N PRO A 565 0.20 1.41 -9.39
CA PRO A 565 0.43 1.19 -7.96
C PRO A 565 1.33 2.27 -7.33
N GLY A 566 2.34 2.75 -8.05
CA GLY A 566 3.23 3.82 -7.58
C GLY A 566 2.49 5.16 -7.41
N ASP A 567 1.68 5.55 -8.40
CA ASP A 567 0.90 6.79 -8.36
C ASP A 567 -0.23 6.73 -7.31
N ARG A 568 -0.80 5.54 -7.06
CA ARG A 568 -1.78 5.31 -5.97
C ARG A 568 -1.18 5.62 -4.60
N VAL A 569 0.00 5.08 -4.30
CA VAL A 569 0.71 5.39 -3.04
C VAL A 569 1.08 6.87 -2.97
N PHE A 570 1.49 7.47 -4.10
CA PHE A 570 1.77 8.91 -4.18
C PHE A 570 0.53 9.76 -3.88
N PHE A 571 -0.64 9.36 -4.38
CA PHE A 571 -1.92 10.00 -4.11
C PHE A 571 -2.34 9.84 -2.65
N ASP A 572 -2.30 8.62 -2.10
CA ASP A 572 -2.68 8.37 -0.71
C ASP A 572 -1.76 9.13 0.26
N ALA A 573 -0.45 9.23 -0.06
CA ALA A 573 0.47 10.10 0.66
C ALA A 573 0.07 11.58 0.59
N SER A 574 -0.38 12.08 -0.57
CA SER A 574 -0.86 13.47 -0.72
C SER A 574 -2.04 13.78 0.21
N VAL A 575 -2.90 12.78 0.47
CA VAL A 575 -4.07 12.90 1.33
C VAL A 575 -3.68 12.90 2.79
N ILE A 576 -2.86 11.92 3.21
CA ILE A 576 -2.38 11.79 4.60
C ILE A 576 -1.62 13.04 5.02
N TRP A 577 -0.64 13.43 4.21
CA TRP A 577 0.33 14.45 4.59
C TRP A 577 -0.09 15.86 4.23
N GLY A 578 -0.81 16.03 3.12
CA GLY A 578 -1.15 17.35 2.58
C GLY A 578 -2.59 17.77 2.86
N LEU A 579 -3.56 16.97 2.41
CA LEU A 579 -4.99 17.30 2.52
C LEU A 579 -5.46 17.28 3.99
N VAL A 580 -5.31 16.16 4.69
CA VAL A 580 -5.73 16.02 6.10
C VAL A 580 -4.68 16.62 7.04
N GLY A 581 -3.41 16.32 6.74
CA GLY A 581 -2.23 16.86 7.40
C GLY A 581 -1.80 16.08 8.64
N PRO A 582 -0.51 16.18 9.05
CA PRO A 582 0.06 15.41 10.15
C PRO A 582 -0.67 15.63 11.47
N LYS A 583 -1.17 16.85 11.72
CA LYS A 583 -1.87 17.20 12.97
C LYS A 583 -3.11 16.32 13.22
N ARG A 584 -3.82 15.93 12.16
CA ARG A 584 -5.05 15.12 12.20
C ARG A 584 -4.83 13.61 12.01
N ILE A 585 -3.59 13.19 11.72
CA ILE A 585 -3.23 11.76 11.60
C ILE A 585 -2.28 11.34 12.72
N PHE A 586 -1.13 12.01 12.83
CA PHE A 586 -0.05 11.74 13.79
C PHE A 586 0.00 12.76 14.93
N GLY A 587 -0.84 13.78 14.95
CA GLY A 587 -0.89 14.78 16.02
C GLY A 587 -1.97 14.48 17.07
N SER A 588 -2.24 15.46 17.92
CA SER A 588 -3.24 15.36 18.99
C SER A 588 -4.68 15.17 18.49
N GLN A 589 -4.95 15.46 17.22
CA GLN A 589 -6.27 15.30 16.62
C GLN A 589 -6.42 13.97 15.86
N GLY A 590 -5.35 13.18 15.76
CA GLY A 590 -5.32 11.94 14.99
C GLY A 590 -5.26 10.68 15.84
N ASN A 591 -5.31 9.53 15.16
CA ASN A 591 -5.30 8.22 15.82
C ASN A 591 -3.87 7.69 16.07
N TYR A 592 -2.85 8.22 15.40
CA TYR A 592 -1.50 7.64 15.35
C TYR A 592 -0.42 8.50 16.05
N ALA A 593 -0.79 9.21 17.12
CA ALA A 593 0.13 10.12 17.81
C ALA A 593 1.40 9.45 18.36
N ALA A 594 1.28 8.19 18.81
CA ALA A 594 2.41 7.42 19.32
C ALA A 594 3.48 7.12 18.26
N MET A 595 3.15 7.23 16.97
CA MET A 595 4.10 6.97 15.89
C MET A 595 5.27 7.96 15.89
N ASN A 596 5.11 9.17 16.43
CA ASN A 596 6.21 10.15 16.54
C ASN A 596 7.35 9.68 17.47
N TRP A 597 7.11 8.73 18.39
CA TRP A 597 8.17 8.17 19.24
C TRP A 597 9.25 7.43 18.45
N PHE A 598 8.95 7.01 17.22
CA PHE A 598 9.93 6.41 16.32
C PHE A 598 11.04 7.39 15.94
N PHE A 599 10.82 8.71 15.91
CA PHE A 599 11.91 9.68 15.75
C PHE A 599 12.94 9.55 16.86
N LEU A 600 12.48 9.42 18.11
CA LEU A 600 13.36 9.27 19.27
C LEU A 600 14.06 7.91 19.24
N GLY A 601 13.32 6.83 18.96
CA GLY A 601 13.89 5.48 18.83
C GLY A 601 14.97 5.41 17.73
N GLY A 602 14.72 6.03 16.59
CA GLY A 602 15.68 6.16 15.49
C GLY A 602 16.91 6.98 15.85
N ALA A 603 16.76 8.08 16.60
CA ALA A 603 17.89 8.88 17.06
C ALA A 603 18.78 8.13 18.06
N ILE A 604 18.17 7.42 19.01
CA ILE A 604 18.87 6.67 20.06
C ILE A 604 19.54 5.40 19.53
N GLY A 605 18.94 4.72 18.55
CA GLY A 605 19.46 3.46 18.02
C GLY A 605 20.96 3.50 17.67
N PRO A 606 21.42 4.41 16.79
CA PRO A 606 22.83 4.52 16.44
C PRO A 606 23.75 4.84 17.61
N VAL A 607 23.26 5.55 18.64
CA VAL A 607 24.01 5.82 19.87
C VAL A 607 24.31 4.51 20.60
N ILE A 608 23.32 3.62 20.70
CA ILE A 608 23.48 2.31 21.34
C ILE A 608 24.51 1.47 20.57
N VAL A 609 24.39 1.39 19.24
CA VAL A 609 25.33 0.62 18.41
C VAL A 609 26.75 1.19 18.51
N TRP A 610 26.89 2.52 18.53
CA TRP A 610 28.18 3.18 18.71
C TRP A 610 28.81 2.90 20.07
N LEU A 611 28.03 2.93 21.16
CA LEU A 611 28.50 2.56 22.50
C LEU A 611 28.92 1.08 22.55
N CYS A 612 28.16 0.18 21.93
CA CYS A 612 28.52 -1.24 21.80
C CYS A 612 29.82 -1.43 21.02
N HIS A 613 30.02 -0.70 19.92
CA HIS A 613 31.26 -0.74 19.15
C HIS A 613 32.47 -0.31 20.00
N LYS A 614 32.29 0.75 20.81
CA LYS A 614 33.33 1.26 21.71
C LYS A 614 33.63 0.33 22.88
N ALA A 615 32.61 -0.37 23.40
CA ALA A 615 32.74 -1.35 24.47
C ALA A 615 33.38 -2.67 24.01
N PHE A 616 33.14 -3.08 22.75
CA PHE A 616 33.61 -4.35 22.19
C PHE A 616 34.47 -4.17 20.92
N PRO A 617 35.65 -3.52 21.00
CA PRO A 617 36.47 -3.21 19.83
C PRO A 617 37.02 -4.45 19.10
N LYS A 618 37.07 -5.62 19.76
CA LYS A 618 37.51 -6.89 19.15
C LYS A 618 36.50 -7.48 18.16
N ARG A 619 35.24 -7.03 18.14
CA ARG A 619 34.18 -7.59 17.29
C ARG A 619 34.00 -6.73 16.04
N THR A 620 34.55 -7.19 14.93
CA THR A 620 34.56 -6.48 13.63
C THR A 620 33.20 -6.39 12.93
N TRP A 621 32.19 -7.16 13.37
CA TRP A 621 30.85 -7.15 12.77
C TRP A 621 29.92 -6.05 13.31
N ILE A 622 30.16 -5.54 14.52
CA ILE A 622 29.34 -4.48 15.13
C ILE A 622 29.31 -3.19 14.29
N PRO A 623 30.45 -2.68 13.77
CA PRO A 623 30.41 -1.49 12.91
C PRO A 623 29.74 -1.73 11.54
N LEU A 624 29.46 -2.97 11.15
CA LEU A 624 28.71 -3.29 9.92
C LEU A 624 27.18 -3.19 10.10
N VAL A 625 26.71 -2.99 11.34
CA VAL A 625 25.29 -2.77 11.63
C VAL A 625 24.93 -1.33 11.27
N ASN A 626 24.28 -1.18 10.12
CA ASN A 626 23.84 0.13 9.63
C ASN A 626 22.35 0.29 9.97
N LEU A 627 22.07 0.92 11.10
CA LEU A 627 20.70 1.13 11.58
C LEU A 627 19.81 1.92 10.62
N PRO A 628 20.29 2.98 9.93
CA PRO A 628 19.51 3.61 8.88
C PRO A 628 19.00 2.62 7.81
N VAL A 629 19.87 1.71 7.35
CA VAL A 629 19.48 0.69 6.36
C VAL A 629 18.56 -0.37 6.94
N LEU A 630 18.79 -0.79 8.20
CA LEU A 630 17.96 -1.78 8.88
C LEU A 630 16.54 -1.25 9.14
N LEU A 631 16.41 -0.03 9.67
CA LEU A 631 15.11 0.60 9.92
C LEU A 631 14.42 1.01 8.62
N GLY A 632 15.19 1.37 7.59
CA GLY A 632 14.71 1.73 6.26
C GLY A 632 14.45 0.54 5.35
N ALA A 633 14.55 -0.69 5.84
CA ALA A 633 14.48 -1.90 5.02
C ALA A 633 13.20 -1.97 4.18
N THR A 634 12.06 -1.54 4.71
CA THR A 634 10.76 -1.62 4.03
C THR A 634 10.31 -0.29 3.39
N ALA A 635 11.23 0.64 3.14
CA ALA A 635 10.90 1.98 2.63
C ALA A 635 10.19 1.98 1.26
N MET A 636 10.36 0.94 0.44
CA MET A 636 9.70 0.78 -0.86
C MET A 636 8.39 -0.03 -0.79
N MET A 637 7.95 -0.43 0.41
CA MET A 637 6.81 -1.31 0.64
C MET A 637 5.69 -0.52 1.34
N PRO A 638 4.54 -0.22 0.69
CA PRO A 638 4.19 -0.43 -0.73
C PRO A 638 4.85 0.63 -1.65
N PRO A 639 4.93 0.43 -3.00
CA PRO A 639 4.23 -0.58 -3.80
C PRO A 639 4.91 -1.95 -3.89
N ALA A 640 6.17 -2.10 -3.43
CA ALA A 640 6.80 -3.42 -3.36
C ALA A 640 6.00 -4.34 -2.43
N THR A 641 6.06 -5.64 -2.67
CA THR A 641 5.35 -6.65 -1.89
C THR A 641 6.34 -7.66 -1.28
N ALA A 642 5.85 -8.54 -0.39
CA ALA A 642 6.68 -9.49 0.34
C ALA A 642 7.46 -10.44 -0.59
N VAL A 643 6.87 -10.83 -1.74
CA VAL A 643 7.54 -11.71 -2.71
C VAL A 643 8.78 -11.05 -3.33
N ASN A 644 8.77 -9.74 -3.56
CA ASN A 644 9.93 -9.01 -4.09
C ASN A 644 11.09 -9.07 -3.09
N TYR A 645 10.80 -8.82 -1.80
CA TYR A 645 11.81 -8.87 -0.74
C TYR A 645 12.36 -10.27 -0.52
N ASN A 646 11.49 -11.27 -0.34
CA ASN A 646 11.91 -12.65 -0.12
C ASN A 646 12.80 -13.16 -1.27
N SER A 647 12.41 -12.87 -2.51
CA SER A 647 13.14 -13.34 -3.69
C SER A 647 14.47 -12.58 -3.87
N TRP A 648 14.48 -11.26 -3.64
CA TRP A 648 15.71 -10.47 -3.67
C TRP A 648 16.73 -10.94 -2.64
N ILE A 649 16.27 -11.24 -1.41
CA ILE A 649 17.13 -11.74 -0.33
C ILE A 649 17.65 -13.14 -0.64
N LEU A 650 16.80 -14.03 -1.17
CA LEU A 650 17.18 -15.39 -1.55
C LEU A 650 18.26 -15.38 -2.63
N VAL A 651 18.00 -14.70 -3.76
CA VAL A 651 18.95 -14.61 -4.88
C VAL A 651 20.23 -13.91 -4.44
N GLY A 652 20.12 -12.80 -3.70
CA GLY A 652 21.26 -12.06 -3.18
C GLY A 652 22.13 -12.90 -2.24
N THR A 653 21.54 -13.74 -1.40
CA THR A 653 22.28 -14.65 -0.51
C THR A 653 22.98 -15.75 -1.31
N ILE A 654 22.31 -16.36 -2.29
CA ILE A 654 22.92 -17.38 -3.16
C ILE A 654 24.17 -16.83 -3.85
N PHE A 655 24.07 -15.68 -4.53
CA PHE A 655 25.17 -15.15 -5.32
C PHE A 655 26.25 -14.45 -4.46
N ASN A 656 25.86 -13.62 -3.49
CA ASN A 656 26.83 -12.80 -2.75
C ASN A 656 27.37 -13.45 -1.47
N LEU A 657 26.77 -14.54 -0.98
CA LEU A 657 27.33 -15.33 0.13
C LEU A 657 27.90 -16.65 -0.37
N PHE A 658 27.08 -17.50 -1.00
CA PHE A 658 27.50 -18.85 -1.38
C PHE A 658 28.44 -18.83 -2.60
N VAL A 659 28.02 -18.26 -3.73
CA VAL A 659 28.85 -18.24 -4.94
C VAL A 659 30.12 -17.41 -4.71
N PHE A 660 30.02 -16.29 -4.00
CA PHE A 660 31.18 -15.48 -3.61
C PHE A 660 32.20 -16.29 -2.78
N ARG A 661 31.75 -17.08 -1.80
CA ARG A 661 32.64 -17.85 -0.89
C ARG A 661 33.24 -19.09 -1.55
N TYR A 662 32.46 -19.85 -2.31
CA TYR A 662 32.88 -21.14 -2.88
C TYR A 662 33.46 -21.03 -4.30
N ARG A 663 33.09 -20.00 -5.06
CA ARG A 663 33.47 -19.80 -6.48
C ARG A 663 33.85 -18.34 -6.78
N LYS A 664 34.71 -17.75 -5.93
CA LYS A 664 35.14 -16.34 -6.02
C LYS A 664 35.60 -15.92 -7.42
N SER A 665 36.40 -16.74 -8.10
CA SER A 665 36.90 -16.44 -9.45
C SER A 665 35.81 -16.37 -10.51
N TRP A 666 34.76 -17.19 -10.39
CA TRP A 666 33.59 -17.13 -11.28
C TRP A 666 32.77 -15.88 -10.97
N TRP A 667 32.49 -15.63 -9.69
CA TRP A 667 31.72 -14.47 -9.23
C TRP A 667 32.34 -13.16 -9.72
N GLN A 668 33.64 -12.98 -9.50
CA GLN A 668 34.38 -11.78 -9.89
C GLN A 668 34.28 -11.46 -11.38
N ARG A 669 34.15 -12.48 -12.22
CA ARG A 669 34.17 -12.33 -13.67
C ARG A 669 32.78 -12.23 -14.28
N TYR A 670 31.84 -13.04 -13.80
CA TYR A 670 30.57 -13.27 -14.49
C TYR A 670 29.35 -12.77 -13.72
N ASN A 671 29.43 -12.53 -12.41
CA ASN A 671 28.26 -12.14 -11.61
C ASN A 671 27.60 -10.85 -12.13
N TYR A 672 28.40 -9.80 -12.33
CA TYR A 672 27.90 -8.53 -12.86
C TYR A 672 27.43 -8.62 -14.31
N VAL A 673 28.10 -9.46 -15.11
CA VAL A 673 27.72 -9.73 -16.50
C VAL A 673 26.40 -10.48 -16.57
N LEU A 674 26.16 -11.42 -15.64
CA LEU A 674 24.91 -12.16 -15.52
C LEU A 674 23.76 -11.22 -15.18
N SER A 675 23.91 -10.36 -14.17
CA SER A 675 22.90 -9.36 -13.81
C SER A 675 22.51 -8.51 -15.02
N ALA A 676 23.51 -7.98 -15.73
CA ALA A 676 23.29 -7.15 -16.91
C ALA A 676 22.54 -7.89 -18.03
N ALA A 677 22.86 -9.17 -18.24
CA ALA A 677 22.22 -9.99 -19.26
C ALA A 677 20.77 -10.35 -18.92
N LEU A 678 20.47 -10.61 -17.64
CA LEU A 678 19.12 -10.88 -17.15
C LEU A 678 18.23 -9.64 -17.28
N ASP A 679 18.72 -8.45 -16.87
CA ASP A 679 17.97 -7.19 -16.99
C ASP A 679 17.65 -6.86 -18.46
N ALA A 680 18.66 -6.99 -19.35
CA ALA A 680 18.50 -6.68 -20.77
C ALA A 680 17.58 -7.70 -21.49
N GLY A 681 17.73 -9.00 -21.21
CA GLY A 681 16.93 -10.05 -21.84
C GLY A 681 15.43 -9.91 -21.54
N VAL A 682 15.11 -9.68 -20.27
CA VAL A 682 13.74 -9.36 -19.81
C VAL A 682 13.22 -8.10 -20.49
N ALA A 683 14.00 -7.02 -20.52
CA ALA A 683 13.57 -5.75 -21.10
C ALA A 683 13.20 -5.88 -22.59
N PHE A 684 14.04 -6.55 -23.39
CA PHE A 684 13.76 -6.76 -24.81
C PHE A 684 12.53 -7.64 -25.05
N MET A 685 12.36 -8.71 -24.26
CA MET A 685 11.21 -9.58 -24.41
C MET A 685 9.90 -8.91 -23.95
N ALA A 686 9.93 -8.13 -22.88
CA ALA A 686 8.76 -7.39 -22.40
C ALA A 686 8.22 -6.40 -23.46
N VAL A 687 9.13 -5.66 -24.10
CA VAL A 687 8.77 -4.77 -25.22
C VAL A 687 8.17 -5.56 -26.38
N LEU A 688 8.78 -6.70 -26.73
CA LEU A 688 8.28 -7.55 -27.81
C LEU A 688 6.88 -8.13 -27.51
N LEU A 689 6.67 -8.67 -26.31
CA LEU A 689 5.37 -9.20 -25.87
C LEU A 689 4.28 -8.13 -25.91
N TYR A 690 4.62 -6.90 -25.53
CA TYR A 690 3.69 -5.79 -25.60
C TYR A 690 3.25 -5.48 -27.04
N PHE A 691 4.20 -5.29 -27.96
CA PHE A 691 3.88 -4.95 -29.36
C PHE A 691 3.23 -6.12 -30.12
N SER A 692 3.55 -7.37 -29.77
CA SER A 692 3.05 -8.55 -30.49
C SER A 692 1.69 -9.02 -29.98
N VAL A 693 1.44 -8.96 -28.67
CA VAL A 693 0.27 -9.56 -28.05
C VAL A 693 -0.51 -8.58 -27.19
N GLY A 694 0.19 -7.72 -26.43
CA GLY A 694 -0.44 -6.76 -25.52
C GLY A 694 -1.27 -5.68 -26.23
N MET A 695 -0.85 -5.21 -27.40
CA MET A 695 -1.60 -4.22 -28.19
C MET A 695 -2.88 -4.78 -28.83
N GLU A 696 -2.91 -6.08 -29.12
CA GLU A 696 -4.05 -6.77 -29.74
C GLU A 696 -5.02 -7.34 -28.68
N GLU A 697 -4.79 -7.04 -27.39
CA GLU A 697 -5.56 -7.51 -26.23
C GLU A 697 -5.74 -9.05 -26.18
N LYS A 698 -4.80 -9.80 -26.75
CA LYS A 698 -4.85 -11.27 -26.76
C LYS A 698 -4.30 -11.82 -25.46
N SER A 699 -5.16 -12.10 -24.49
CA SER A 699 -4.78 -12.76 -23.23
C SER A 699 -5.12 -14.25 -23.24
N LEU A 700 -4.26 -15.09 -22.68
CA LEU A 700 -4.59 -16.48 -22.34
C LEU A 700 -5.23 -16.49 -20.94
N ASP A 701 -6.41 -17.09 -20.79
CA ASP A 701 -7.00 -17.38 -19.48
C ASP A 701 -6.91 -18.88 -19.19
N TRP A 702 -6.07 -19.24 -18.22
CA TRP A 702 -5.98 -20.59 -17.66
C TRP A 702 -5.40 -20.52 -16.23
N TRP A 703 -5.22 -21.65 -15.55
CA TRP A 703 -4.77 -21.67 -14.15
C TRP A 703 -3.48 -20.87 -13.90
N GLY A 704 -2.50 -20.97 -14.81
CA GLY A 704 -1.21 -20.29 -14.68
C GLY A 704 -1.24 -18.79 -14.96
N THR A 705 -2.38 -18.20 -15.36
CA THR A 705 -2.50 -16.76 -15.62
C THR A 705 -3.37 -16.01 -14.62
N ARG A 706 -3.92 -16.71 -13.62
CA ARG A 706 -4.85 -16.15 -12.61
C ARG A 706 -4.13 -15.66 -11.34
N GLY A 707 -2.93 -15.10 -11.49
CA GLY A 707 -2.15 -14.55 -10.38
C GLY A 707 -1.73 -15.60 -9.34
N GLU A 708 -1.58 -15.20 -8.08
CA GLU A 708 -1.04 -16.07 -7.01
C GLU A 708 -2.07 -17.02 -6.35
N HIS A 709 -3.36 -16.91 -6.69
CA HIS A 709 -4.48 -17.67 -6.09
C HIS A 709 -4.66 -17.44 -4.57
N CYS A 710 -4.49 -16.20 -4.09
CA CYS A 710 -4.65 -15.79 -2.69
C CYS A 710 -5.71 -14.68 -2.51
N ASP A 711 -6.90 -14.84 -3.09
CA ASP A 711 -7.91 -13.77 -3.11
C ASP A 711 -8.42 -13.33 -1.73
N LEU A 712 -8.37 -14.23 -0.74
CA LEU A 712 -8.82 -13.98 0.63
C LEU A 712 -7.78 -13.21 1.46
N ALA A 713 -6.54 -13.06 0.99
CA ALA A 713 -5.49 -12.35 1.73
C ALA A 713 -5.84 -10.88 2.00
N ARG A 714 -6.68 -10.27 1.16
CA ARG A 714 -7.16 -8.88 1.31
C ARG A 714 -8.27 -8.73 2.37
N CYS A 715 -8.80 -9.82 2.89
CA CYS A 715 -9.96 -9.75 3.77
C CYS A 715 -9.56 -9.29 5.18
N PRO A 716 -10.30 -8.36 5.79
CA PRO A 716 -10.15 -8.04 7.20
C PRO A 716 -10.57 -9.23 8.07
N THR A 717 -10.09 -9.25 9.32
CA THR A 717 -10.37 -10.34 10.28
C THR A 717 -11.30 -9.94 11.41
N ALA A 718 -11.69 -8.67 11.49
CA ALA A 718 -12.64 -8.19 12.49
C ALA A 718 -14.07 -8.61 12.13
N ARG A 719 -14.82 -9.07 13.14
CA ARG A 719 -16.22 -9.47 13.01
C ARG A 719 -17.10 -8.27 12.61
N GLY A 720 -18.04 -8.52 11.70
CA GLY A 720 -19.03 -7.53 11.25
C GLY A 720 -18.53 -6.52 10.20
N VAL A 721 -17.30 -6.66 9.70
CA VAL A 721 -16.78 -5.84 8.59
C VAL A 721 -17.08 -6.54 7.25
N ILE A 722 -18.05 -6.01 6.52
CA ILE A 722 -18.48 -6.54 5.22
C ILE A 722 -17.64 -5.89 4.12
N VAL A 723 -16.88 -6.68 3.37
CA VAL A 723 -16.08 -6.22 2.21
C VAL A 723 -16.36 -7.11 1.01
N ASP A 724 -16.57 -6.50 -0.15
CA ASP A 724 -16.87 -7.21 -1.39
C ASP A 724 -15.77 -8.22 -1.77
N GLY A 725 -16.19 -9.45 -2.08
CA GLY A 725 -15.28 -10.54 -2.46
C GLY A 725 -14.54 -11.21 -1.30
N CYS A 726 -14.92 -10.92 -0.06
CA CYS A 726 -14.60 -11.70 1.13
C CYS A 726 -15.75 -12.66 1.46
N PRO A 727 -15.49 -13.79 2.15
CA PRO A 727 -16.48 -14.84 2.32
C PRO A 727 -17.64 -14.34 3.18
N ILE A 728 -18.78 -14.12 2.51
CA ILE A 728 -20.10 -13.88 3.10
C ILE A 728 -21.03 -14.82 2.33
N LEU A 729 -21.67 -15.76 3.02
CA LEU A 729 -22.53 -16.75 2.35
C LEU A 729 -23.98 -16.24 2.37
N HIS A 730 -24.34 -15.46 1.36
CA HIS A 730 -25.73 -15.14 1.08
C HIS A 730 -26.35 -16.26 0.23
N LEU A 731 -27.34 -16.95 0.77
CA LEU A 731 -28.05 -18.02 0.10
C LEU A 731 -29.50 -17.60 -0.13
N ALA A 732 -29.81 -17.29 -1.39
CA ALA A 732 -31.17 -17.00 -1.84
C ALA A 732 -31.66 -18.14 -2.74
N ASN A 733 -32.90 -18.62 -2.54
CA ASN A 733 -33.50 -19.70 -3.33
C ASN A 733 -32.65 -20.99 -3.39
N VAL A 734 -32.20 -21.49 -2.22
CA VAL A 734 -31.43 -22.75 -2.17
C VAL A 734 -32.36 -23.94 -2.00
N GLY A 735 -32.32 -24.86 -2.95
CA GLY A 735 -33.05 -26.13 -2.84
C GLY A 735 -32.47 -27.06 -1.77
N TYR A 736 -33.33 -27.70 -0.98
CA TYR A 736 -32.97 -28.47 0.22
C TYR A 736 -31.93 -29.56 -0.03
N ALA A 737 -31.97 -30.22 -1.18
CA ALA A 737 -31.07 -31.33 -1.53
C ALA A 737 -29.57 -30.91 -1.60
N SER A 738 -29.30 -29.61 -1.81
CA SER A 738 -27.94 -29.08 -1.90
C SER A 738 -27.46 -28.46 -0.59
N PHE A 739 -28.36 -28.15 0.34
CA PHE A 739 -28.08 -27.30 1.50
C PHE A 739 -27.12 -27.94 2.54
N PRO A 740 -27.30 -29.21 2.98
CA PRO A 740 -26.33 -29.87 3.88
C PRO A 740 -24.95 -30.06 3.24
N LYS A 741 -24.90 -30.32 1.92
CA LYS A 741 -23.63 -30.40 1.15
C LYS A 741 -22.92 -29.05 1.08
N LEU A 742 -23.68 -27.96 1.05
CA LEU A 742 -23.14 -26.61 0.98
C LEU A 742 -22.56 -26.16 2.33
N LEU A 743 -23.27 -26.46 3.43
CA LEU A 743 -22.80 -26.21 4.80
C LEU A 743 -21.55 -27.03 5.15
N SER A 744 -21.49 -28.32 4.77
CA SER A 744 -20.27 -29.13 4.93
C SER A 744 -19.08 -28.62 4.10
N GLY A 745 -19.33 -27.86 3.03
CA GLY A 745 -18.30 -27.19 2.24
C GLY A 745 -17.75 -25.90 2.86
N CYS A 746 -18.45 -25.33 3.86
CA CYS A 746 -18.24 -23.99 4.41
C CYS A 746 -18.03 -24.00 5.94
N PRO A 747 -16.90 -24.53 6.46
CA PRO A 747 -16.70 -24.71 7.90
C PRO A 747 -16.52 -23.40 8.71
N ASN A 748 -16.19 -22.28 8.05
CA ASN A 748 -15.88 -20.99 8.69
C ASN A 748 -16.98 -19.94 8.48
N LEU A 749 -18.22 -20.38 8.33
CA LEU A 749 -19.35 -19.50 8.06
C LEU A 749 -19.67 -18.64 9.29
N GLU A 750 -19.57 -17.32 9.19
CA GLU A 750 -19.83 -16.37 10.29
C GLU A 750 -21.25 -15.79 10.27
N GLU A 751 -21.74 -15.45 9.07
CA GLU A 751 -23.08 -14.91 8.84
C GLU A 751 -23.80 -15.72 7.75
N LEU A 752 -25.04 -16.11 8.03
CA LEU A 752 -25.88 -16.84 7.09
C LEU A 752 -27.23 -16.13 6.95
N VAL A 753 -27.61 -15.85 5.70
CA VAL A 753 -28.95 -15.38 5.33
C VAL A 753 -29.59 -16.42 4.43
N LEU A 754 -30.73 -16.98 4.85
CA LEU A 754 -31.56 -17.88 4.05
C LEU A 754 -32.84 -17.18 3.62
N LEU A 755 -33.09 -17.18 2.31
CA LEU A 755 -34.38 -16.80 1.72
C LEU A 755 -35.01 -18.06 1.11
N MET A 756 -36.13 -18.52 1.69
CA MET A 756 -36.88 -19.68 1.19
C MET A 756 -37.96 -19.22 0.18
N GLY A 757 -38.05 -19.91 -0.96
CA GLY A 757 -38.92 -19.57 -2.09
C GLY A 757 -39.90 -20.71 -2.49
N ASP A 758 -40.67 -20.48 -3.56
CA ASP A 758 -41.92 -21.19 -3.88
C ASP A 758 -41.84 -22.69 -4.27
N GLU A 759 -40.65 -23.25 -4.55
CA GLU A 759 -40.50 -24.61 -5.14
C GLU A 759 -40.38 -25.76 -4.11
N GLU A 760 -40.57 -25.51 -2.82
CA GLU A 760 -40.19 -26.42 -1.73
C GLU A 760 -41.37 -26.86 -0.82
N GLU A 761 -42.49 -27.31 -1.40
CA GLU A 761 -43.64 -27.86 -0.64
C GLU A 761 -43.31 -29.20 0.05
N GLY A 762 -43.71 -29.35 1.31
CA GLY A 762 -43.81 -30.65 2.00
C GLY A 762 -42.52 -31.35 2.43
N LYS A 763 -41.37 -30.66 2.52
CA LYS A 763 -40.10 -31.26 3.01
C LYS A 763 -39.76 -30.83 4.44
N ASP A 764 -39.25 -31.78 5.23
CA ASP A 764 -38.61 -31.52 6.52
C ASP A 764 -37.30 -30.76 6.32
N PHE A 765 -37.11 -29.70 7.09
CA PHE A 765 -35.97 -28.80 7.07
C PHE A 765 -35.19 -28.93 8.39
N ILE A 766 -34.16 -29.78 8.42
CA ILE A 766 -33.26 -29.94 9.57
C ILE A 766 -31.94 -29.26 9.25
N VAL A 767 -31.52 -28.32 10.10
CA VAL A 767 -30.28 -27.57 9.90
C VAL A 767 -29.37 -27.59 11.12
N ALA A 768 -28.26 -28.32 10.99
CA ALA A 768 -27.12 -28.25 11.89
C ALA A 768 -26.09 -27.24 11.36
N MET A 769 -25.90 -26.15 12.09
CA MET A 769 -25.02 -25.05 11.69
C MET A 769 -23.59 -25.24 12.21
N PRO A 770 -22.57 -24.73 11.49
CA PRO A 770 -21.19 -24.75 11.95
C PRO A 770 -21.00 -23.92 13.23
N PRO A 771 -20.07 -24.31 14.12
CA PRO A 771 -19.83 -23.64 15.41
C PRO A 771 -19.26 -22.21 15.28
N CYS A 772 -18.89 -21.77 14.08
CA CYS A 772 -18.41 -20.41 13.80
C CYS A 772 -19.54 -19.41 13.51
N LEU A 773 -20.78 -19.87 13.32
CA LEU A 773 -21.92 -19.02 12.95
C LEU A 773 -22.37 -18.19 14.15
N TRP A 774 -22.22 -16.86 14.06
CA TRP A 774 -22.65 -15.94 15.12
C TRP A 774 -23.89 -15.14 14.74
N LYS A 775 -24.18 -14.96 13.44
CA LYS A 775 -25.39 -14.28 12.95
C LYS A 775 -26.18 -15.16 12.00
N LEU A 776 -27.47 -15.34 12.28
CA LEU A 776 -28.39 -16.15 11.48
C LEU A 776 -29.62 -15.33 11.11
N THR A 777 -29.93 -15.24 9.81
CA THR A 777 -31.15 -14.63 9.28
C THR A 777 -31.91 -15.65 8.44
N LEU A 778 -33.17 -15.83 8.77
CA LEU A 778 -34.07 -16.80 8.14
C LEU A 778 -35.34 -16.07 7.72
N ASN A 779 -35.57 -15.93 6.42
CA ASN A 779 -36.80 -15.37 5.90
C ASN A 779 -37.52 -16.42 5.06
N ASP A 780 -38.67 -16.87 5.54
CA ASP A 780 -39.65 -17.65 4.78
C ASP A 780 -40.79 -16.76 4.32
N LEU A 781 -40.89 -16.58 3.00
CA LEU A 781 -41.91 -15.72 2.39
C LEU A 781 -43.10 -16.53 1.82
N ARG A 782 -43.19 -17.83 2.13
CA ARG A 782 -44.27 -18.70 1.63
C ARG A 782 -45.55 -18.50 2.43
N ILE A 783 -46.42 -17.60 1.97
CA ILE A 783 -47.68 -17.29 2.63
C ILE A 783 -48.69 -18.45 2.46
N GLY A 784 -49.14 -19.05 3.57
CA GLY A 784 -50.31 -19.93 3.61
C GLY A 784 -50.16 -21.35 3.04
N ARG A 785 -48.94 -21.88 2.93
CA ARG A 785 -48.67 -23.27 2.46
C ARG A 785 -48.16 -24.17 3.58
N GLU A 786 -48.45 -25.48 3.49
CA GLU A 786 -48.03 -26.51 4.44
C GLU A 786 -46.53 -26.87 4.27
N GLY A 787 -45.75 -26.64 5.31
CA GLY A 787 -44.36 -27.09 5.47
C GLY A 787 -44.26 -28.25 6.45
N GLY A 788 -43.22 -29.09 6.29
CA GLY A 788 -42.96 -30.25 7.16
C GLY A 788 -42.37 -29.87 8.52
N VAL A 789 -41.38 -30.63 9.00
CA VAL A 789 -40.69 -30.39 10.29
C VAL A 789 -39.56 -29.37 10.13
N TYR A 790 -39.53 -28.31 10.95
CA TYR A 790 -38.49 -27.28 10.93
C TYR A 790 -37.60 -27.34 12.19
N VAL A 791 -36.31 -27.68 12.05
CA VAL A 791 -35.35 -27.82 13.17
C VAL A 791 -34.09 -26.97 12.96
N ILE A 792 -33.79 -26.07 13.91
CA ILE A 792 -32.55 -25.27 13.93
C ILE A 792 -31.65 -25.69 15.09
N GLU A 793 -30.45 -26.17 14.76
CA GLU A 793 -29.36 -26.46 15.69
C GLU A 793 -28.20 -25.47 15.48
N ALA A 794 -28.14 -24.40 16.27
CA ALA A 794 -27.12 -23.36 16.15
C ALA A 794 -26.68 -22.78 17.52
N PRO A 795 -25.88 -23.52 18.31
CA PRO A 795 -25.58 -23.18 19.70
C PRO A 795 -24.66 -21.94 19.88
N CYS A 796 -23.97 -21.52 18.83
CA CYS A 796 -22.98 -20.43 18.86
C CYS A 796 -23.52 -19.06 18.40
N VAL A 797 -24.79 -18.98 18.01
CA VAL A 797 -25.41 -17.75 17.48
C VAL A 797 -25.59 -16.70 18.58
N GLU A 798 -25.19 -15.46 18.29
CA GLU A 798 -25.34 -14.29 19.15
C GLU A 798 -26.45 -13.33 18.64
N ASP A 799 -26.68 -13.27 17.32
CA ASP A 799 -27.73 -12.45 16.68
C ASP A 799 -28.62 -13.32 15.76
N LEU A 800 -29.91 -13.39 16.09
CA LEU A 800 -30.89 -14.21 15.39
C LEU A 800 -32.00 -13.34 14.80
N GLN A 801 -32.31 -13.54 13.53
CA GLN A 801 -33.47 -12.94 12.86
C GLN A 801 -34.26 -14.04 12.16
N ILE A 802 -35.54 -14.19 12.52
CA ILE A 802 -36.49 -15.11 11.90
C ILE A 802 -37.72 -14.32 11.47
N VAL A 803 -38.08 -14.41 10.20
CA VAL A 803 -39.34 -13.91 9.63
C VAL A 803 -39.97 -15.07 8.88
N ASP A 804 -41.15 -15.52 9.31
CA ASP A 804 -41.78 -16.72 8.77
C ASP A 804 -43.31 -16.63 8.81
N ASP A 805 -43.92 -16.62 7.62
CA ASP A 805 -45.38 -16.59 7.41
C ASP A 805 -45.97 -17.94 6.95
N ALA A 806 -45.18 -19.01 6.92
CA ALA A 806 -45.61 -20.33 6.48
C ALA A 806 -46.32 -21.13 7.59
N VAL A 807 -47.11 -22.14 7.22
CA VAL A 807 -47.79 -23.05 8.15
C VAL A 807 -46.97 -24.34 8.24
N TYR A 808 -46.33 -24.61 9.38
CA TYR A 808 -45.50 -25.80 9.60
C TYR A 808 -46.15 -26.80 10.55
N ASP A 809 -45.97 -28.10 10.30
CA ASP A 809 -46.44 -29.19 11.18
C ASP A 809 -45.76 -29.17 12.56
N SER A 810 -44.46 -28.85 12.62
CA SER A 810 -43.75 -28.63 13.90
C SER A 810 -42.49 -27.76 13.74
N ARG A 811 -42.31 -26.80 14.66
CA ARG A 811 -41.12 -25.93 14.76
C ARG A 811 -40.32 -26.25 16.02
N ARG A 812 -39.04 -26.58 15.88
CA ARG A 812 -38.13 -26.84 17.01
C ARG A 812 -36.82 -26.06 16.84
N ILE A 813 -36.41 -25.35 17.89
CA ILE A 813 -35.10 -24.72 17.95
C ILE A 813 -34.38 -25.30 19.16
N GLU A 814 -33.16 -25.77 18.97
CA GLU A 814 -32.33 -26.20 20.10
C GLU A 814 -31.81 -25.02 20.92
N ASN A 815 -31.44 -25.27 22.17
CA ASN A 815 -31.06 -24.23 23.11
C ASN A 815 -29.87 -23.39 22.61
N MET A 816 -30.01 -22.06 22.57
CA MET A 816 -28.97 -21.13 22.09
C MET A 816 -28.33 -20.37 23.27
N PRO A 817 -27.33 -20.93 23.96
CA PRO A 817 -26.82 -20.36 25.22
C PRO A 817 -26.15 -18.99 25.09
N ASN A 818 -25.64 -18.64 23.89
CA ASN A 818 -24.87 -17.42 23.64
C ASN A 818 -25.69 -16.27 23.04
N LEU A 819 -27.01 -16.45 22.86
CA LEU A 819 -27.85 -15.47 22.19
C LEU A 819 -27.85 -14.12 22.94
N VAL A 820 -27.58 -13.04 22.21
CA VAL A 820 -27.56 -11.66 22.73
C VAL A 820 -28.78 -10.89 22.24
N LYS A 821 -29.09 -10.99 20.94
CA LYS A 821 -30.21 -10.32 20.29
C LYS A 821 -31.02 -11.34 19.49
N ALA A 822 -32.35 -11.26 19.56
CA ALA A 822 -33.21 -12.02 18.66
C ALA A 822 -34.41 -11.18 18.18
N TYR A 823 -34.69 -11.27 16.89
CA TYR A 823 -35.89 -10.77 16.23
C TYR A 823 -36.66 -11.96 15.68
N VAL A 824 -37.90 -12.15 16.12
CA VAL A 824 -38.74 -13.27 15.68
C VAL A 824 -40.11 -12.76 15.30
N ASP A 825 -40.48 -12.94 14.03
CA ASP A 825 -41.80 -12.66 13.47
C ASP A 825 -42.36 -13.94 12.86
N ILE A 826 -43.35 -14.53 13.54
CA ILE A 826 -43.97 -15.81 13.22
C ILE A 826 -45.48 -15.72 13.46
N THR A 827 -46.25 -15.57 12.37
CA THR A 827 -47.70 -15.32 12.45
C THR A 827 -48.52 -16.59 12.75
N GLN A 828 -48.04 -17.77 12.35
CA GLN A 828 -48.78 -19.05 12.36
C GLN A 828 -48.49 -19.98 13.57
N GLY A 829 -48.08 -19.44 14.72
CA GLY A 829 -48.03 -20.24 15.97
C GLY A 829 -46.69 -20.87 16.35
N VAL A 830 -46.25 -20.78 17.62
CA VAL A 830 -45.06 -21.48 18.17
C VAL A 830 -45.35 -22.30 19.43
N THR A 831 -44.42 -23.18 19.80
CA THR A 831 -44.45 -23.99 21.02
C THR A 831 -43.68 -23.35 22.18
N HIS A 832 -43.93 -23.79 23.43
CA HIS A 832 -43.13 -23.35 24.59
C HIS A 832 -41.65 -23.79 24.53
N GLU A 833 -41.33 -24.91 23.86
CA GLU A 833 -39.93 -25.32 23.65
C GLU A 833 -39.18 -24.29 22.81
N PHE A 834 -39.83 -23.70 21.81
CA PHE A 834 -39.26 -22.65 20.96
C PHE A 834 -38.85 -21.41 21.78
N LEU A 835 -39.75 -20.93 22.65
CA LEU A 835 -39.48 -19.78 23.51
C LEU A 835 -38.34 -20.05 24.51
N ARG A 836 -38.17 -21.30 24.95
CA ARG A 836 -37.11 -21.68 25.87
C ARG A 836 -35.72 -21.52 25.24
N ALA A 837 -35.59 -21.75 23.94
CA ALA A 837 -34.33 -21.57 23.22
C ALA A 837 -33.86 -20.09 23.21
N LEU A 838 -34.80 -19.15 23.35
CA LEU A 838 -34.53 -17.70 23.35
C LEU A 838 -34.23 -17.14 24.75
N ALA A 839 -34.27 -17.96 25.81
CA ALA A 839 -34.19 -17.51 27.20
C ALA A 839 -32.89 -16.81 27.60
N SER A 840 -31.81 -16.99 26.84
CA SER A 840 -30.49 -16.38 27.04
C SER A 840 -30.37 -14.94 26.52
N ALA A 841 -31.31 -14.49 25.67
CA ALA A 841 -31.24 -13.20 24.98
C ALA A 841 -31.28 -11.99 25.94
N ARG A 842 -30.53 -10.93 25.58
CA ARG A 842 -30.57 -9.63 26.27
C ARG A 842 -31.57 -8.66 25.63
N ARG A 843 -31.76 -8.75 24.31
CA ARG A 843 -32.71 -7.96 23.54
C ARG A 843 -33.61 -8.89 22.71
N LEU A 844 -34.91 -8.81 22.92
CA LEU A 844 -35.91 -9.61 22.19
C LEU A 844 -36.89 -8.69 21.49
N TYR A 845 -37.17 -8.98 20.22
CA TYR A 845 -38.35 -8.53 19.48
C TYR A 845 -39.17 -9.77 19.12
N LEU A 846 -40.45 -9.78 19.47
CA LEU A 846 -41.35 -10.92 19.28
C LEU A 846 -42.68 -10.48 18.65
N CYS A 847 -43.00 -11.05 17.50
CA CYS A 847 -44.33 -11.04 16.89
C CYS A 847 -44.74 -12.50 16.70
N VAL A 848 -45.43 -13.10 17.67
CA VAL A 848 -45.63 -14.55 17.68
C VAL A 848 -47.00 -14.96 18.23
N SER A 849 -47.70 -15.86 17.54
CA SER A 849 -48.94 -16.50 18.03
C SER A 849 -48.63 -17.77 18.83
N LEU A 850 -49.41 -18.12 19.86
CA LEU A 850 -49.26 -19.38 20.62
C LEU A 850 -50.31 -20.41 20.20
N LEU A 851 -49.90 -21.64 19.85
CA LEU A 851 -50.82 -22.70 19.43
C LEU A 851 -51.64 -23.26 20.62
N PRO A 852 -52.99 -23.29 20.54
CA PRO A 852 -53.84 -23.76 21.65
C PRO A 852 -53.77 -25.26 21.93
N GLU A 853 -53.45 -26.12 20.94
CA GLU A 853 -53.68 -27.57 21.04
C GLU A 853 -52.63 -28.38 21.83
N LEU A 854 -51.56 -27.76 22.32
CA LEU A 854 -50.58 -28.40 23.23
C LEU A 854 -50.68 -27.89 24.68
N SER A 855 -51.71 -27.10 25.01
CA SER A 855 -51.94 -26.48 26.32
C SER A 855 -52.40 -27.45 27.44
N LYS A 856 -52.29 -28.77 27.24
CA LYS A 856 -52.67 -29.81 28.23
C LYS A 856 -51.50 -30.31 29.09
N ILE A 857 -50.30 -29.77 28.93
CA ILE A 857 -49.10 -30.11 29.72
C ILE A 857 -48.84 -28.96 30.72
N PRO A 858 -48.47 -29.21 32.00
CA PRO A 858 -48.32 -28.15 32.99
C PRO A 858 -47.32 -27.11 32.49
N THR A 859 -47.73 -25.85 32.60
CA THR A 859 -46.98 -24.63 32.27
C THR A 859 -45.52 -24.74 32.71
N MET A 860 -44.64 -25.07 31.76
CA MET A 860 -43.21 -25.00 32.00
C MET A 860 -42.85 -23.51 32.05
N VAL A 861 -42.57 -22.99 33.24
CA VAL A 861 -42.22 -21.58 33.45
C VAL A 861 -40.83 -21.32 32.84
N ILE A 862 -40.75 -20.38 31.89
CA ILE A 862 -39.51 -20.00 31.20
C ILE A 862 -38.94 -18.74 31.88
N PHE A 863 -37.68 -18.80 32.30
CA PHE A 863 -37.00 -17.68 32.98
C PHE A 863 -36.03 -16.94 32.04
N PHE A 864 -36.27 -15.65 31.83
CA PHE A 864 -35.46 -14.76 30.98
C PHE A 864 -34.51 -13.92 31.84
N TYR A 865 -33.56 -14.58 32.49
CA TYR A 865 -32.67 -13.98 33.51
C TYR A 865 -31.69 -12.90 32.98
N ARG A 866 -31.50 -12.81 31.66
CA ARG A 866 -30.61 -11.83 31.00
C ARG A 866 -31.35 -10.73 30.25
N LEU A 867 -32.67 -10.81 30.12
CA LEU A 867 -33.44 -9.91 29.28
C LEU A 867 -33.45 -8.50 29.86
N VAL A 868 -33.02 -7.53 29.04
CA VAL A 868 -32.95 -6.10 29.38
C VAL A 868 -33.92 -5.29 28.52
N HIS A 869 -34.17 -5.72 27.28
CA HIS A 869 -35.00 -5.01 26.31
C HIS A 869 -35.97 -5.96 25.63
N LEU A 870 -37.27 -5.66 25.69
CA LEU A 870 -38.33 -6.45 25.10
C LEU A 870 -39.21 -5.57 24.22
N GLU A 871 -39.36 -5.96 22.96
CA GLU A 871 -40.37 -5.42 22.04
C GLU A 871 -41.35 -6.54 21.70
N LEU A 872 -42.64 -6.27 21.87
CA LEU A 872 -43.72 -7.22 21.60
C LEU A 872 -44.71 -6.62 20.61
N ASN A 873 -44.96 -7.32 19.51
CA ASN A 873 -45.96 -6.92 18.54
C ASN A 873 -47.36 -7.37 18.99
N THR A 874 -48.32 -6.46 18.96
CA THR A 874 -49.70 -6.66 19.45
C THR A 874 -50.65 -7.25 18.41
N CYS A 875 -50.17 -7.53 17.19
CA CYS A 875 -50.97 -8.11 16.11
C CYS A 875 -51.22 -9.63 16.24
N ALA A 876 -50.38 -10.35 16.99
CA ALA A 876 -50.42 -11.82 17.08
C ALA A 876 -51.43 -12.34 18.12
N GLN A 877 -52.06 -13.49 17.88
CA GLN A 877 -53.06 -14.04 18.80
C GLN A 877 -52.41 -14.62 20.07
N GLY A 878 -52.90 -14.23 21.26
CA GLY A 878 -52.38 -14.74 22.55
C GLY A 878 -51.16 -13.99 23.10
N TRP A 879 -50.79 -12.83 22.53
CA TRP A 879 -49.66 -12.01 22.98
C TRP A 879 -49.73 -11.60 24.45
N TRP A 880 -50.94 -11.45 25.02
CA TRP A 880 -51.17 -11.07 26.41
C TRP A 880 -50.74 -12.16 27.42
N ASP A 881 -50.91 -13.44 27.07
CA ASP A 881 -50.49 -14.56 27.93
C ASP A 881 -48.96 -14.67 27.96
N LEU A 882 -48.32 -14.44 26.80
CA LEU A 882 -46.87 -14.36 26.67
C LEU A 882 -46.31 -13.18 27.47
N LEU A 883 -46.90 -11.99 27.34
CA LEU A 883 -46.52 -10.81 28.11
C LEU A 883 -46.56 -11.08 29.62
N THR A 884 -47.65 -11.68 30.10
CA THR A 884 -47.83 -11.98 31.53
C THR A 884 -46.70 -12.88 32.04
N GLN A 885 -46.37 -13.93 31.29
CA GLN A 885 -45.26 -14.81 31.62
C GLN A 885 -43.90 -14.09 31.57
N MET A 886 -43.65 -13.22 30.60
CA MET A 886 -42.37 -12.53 30.45
C MET A 886 -42.17 -11.45 31.52
N LEU A 887 -43.22 -10.73 31.91
CA LEU A 887 -43.15 -9.75 33.00
C LEU A 887 -42.82 -10.42 34.34
N GLU A 888 -43.45 -11.55 34.65
CA GLU A 888 -43.22 -12.26 35.91
C GLU A 888 -41.82 -12.91 35.98
N ASN A 889 -41.23 -13.26 34.84
CA ASN A 889 -40.02 -14.09 34.79
C ASN A 889 -38.78 -13.37 34.21
N SER A 890 -38.79 -12.02 34.14
CA SER A 890 -37.68 -11.20 33.61
C SER A 890 -37.20 -10.13 34.61
N PRO A 891 -36.42 -10.50 35.65
CA PRO A 891 -36.09 -9.57 36.74
C PRO A 891 -35.19 -8.39 36.35
N LYS A 892 -34.54 -8.43 35.18
CA LYS A 892 -33.60 -7.39 34.68
C LYS A 892 -34.17 -6.53 33.56
N LEU A 893 -35.45 -6.69 33.24
CA LEU A 893 -36.10 -5.99 32.13
C LEU A 893 -36.15 -4.48 32.41
N ALA A 894 -35.42 -3.69 31.63
CA ALA A 894 -35.33 -2.24 31.78
C ALA A 894 -36.13 -1.47 30.72
N TYR A 895 -36.32 -2.05 29.54
CA TYR A 895 -37.05 -1.44 28.43
C TYR A 895 -38.14 -2.38 27.91
N LEU A 896 -39.37 -1.90 27.86
CA LEU A 896 -40.53 -2.60 27.32
C LEU A 896 -41.19 -1.73 26.26
N LYS A 897 -41.34 -2.24 25.03
CA LYS A 897 -42.09 -1.58 23.96
C LYS A 897 -43.16 -2.50 23.39
N PHE A 898 -44.34 -1.96 23.16
CA PHE A 898 -45.35 -2.56 22.31
C PHE A 898 -45.34 -1.90 20.94
N ASP A 899 -45.45 -2.70 19.90
CA ASP A 899 -45.55 -2.24 18.53
C ASP A 899 -46.74 -2.87 17.80
N ASP A 900 -47.14 -2.26 16.69
CA ASP A 900 -48.26 -2.69 15.85
C ASP A 900 -47.94 -2.34 14.39
N GLU A 901 -46.91 -3.01 13.85
CA GLU A 901 -46.29 -2.69 12.55
C GLU A 901 -47.03 -3.27 11.32
N HIS A 902 -47.91 -4.27 11.48
CA HIS A 902 -48.57 -4.92 10.35
C HIS A 902 -49.88 -4.21 9.97
N ASP A 903 -49.90 -3.59 8.78
CA ASP A 903 -51.09 -3.02 8.10
C ASP A 903 -52.09 -4.09 7.61
N LEU A 904 -51.84 -5.37 7.95
CA LEU A 904 -52.70 -6.46 7.57
C LEU A 904 -53.96 -6.41 8.45
N ASP A 905 -55.13 -6.28 7.78
CA ASP A 905 -56.49 -6.44 8.30
C ASP A 905 -56.74 -7.87 8.83
N PHE A 906 -55.81 -8.44 9.61
CA PHE A 906 -56.12 -9.59 10.42
C PHE A 906 -57.09 -9.13 11.51
N PRO A 907 -58.27 -9.76 11.61
CA PRO A 907 -59.21 -9.43 12.65
C PRO A 907 -58.62 -9.96 13.94
N SER A 908 -57.80 -9.16 14.64
CA SER A 908 -57.71 -9.28 16.09
C SER A 908 -59.08 -8.87 16.64
N LYS A 909 -60.05 -9.78 16.46
CA LYS A 909 -61.32 -9.80 17.18
C LYS A 909 -60.93 -9.72 18.64
N GLU A 910 -61.16 -8.54 19.20
CA GLU A 910 -61.26 -8.23 20.62
C GLU A 910 -60.06 -8.68 21.46
N THR A 911 -59.31 -7.72 22.01
CA THR A 911 -58.66 -7.97 23.31
C THR A 911 -59.75 -8.55 24.23
N PRO A 912 -59.62 -9.76 24.78
CA PRO A 912 -60.68 -10.36 25.58
C PRO A 912 -61.07 -9.40 26.71
N ASP A 913 -62.35 -9.31 27.05
CA ASP A 913 -62.88 -8.53 28.19
C ASP A 913 -62.23 -8.88 29.55
N CYS A 914 -61.31 -9.84 29.59
CA CYS A 914 -60.72 -10.46 30.77
C CYS A 914 -59.20 -10.64 30.65
N TRP A 915 -58.42 -9.56 30.46
CA TRP A 915 -56.96 -9.63 30.65
C TRP A 915 -56.64 -10.09 32.09
N LYS A 916 -55.85 -11.17 32.22
CA LYS A 916 -55.39 -11.64 33.53
C LYS A 916 -54.21 -10.78 33.97
N ARG A 917 -54.42 -9.97 35.01
CA ARG A 917 -53.37 -9.11 35.58
C ARG A 917 -52.16 -9.96 36.04
N PRO A 918 -50.93 -9.60 35.64
CA PRO A 918 -49.72 -10.21 36.15
C PRO A 918 -49.65 -10.09 37.67
N SER A 919 -48.99 -11.03 38.32
CA SER A 919 -48.75 -11.00 39.77
C SER A 919 -47.76 -9.90 40.18
N SER A 920 -46.80 -9.54 39.31
CA SER A 920 -45.81 -8.49 39.55
C SER A 920 -45.23 -7.93 38.25
N ILE A 921 -44.61 -6.74 38.34
CA ILE A 921 -43.83 -6.11 37.27
C ILE A 921 -42.36 -6.08 37.70
N PRO A 922 -41.39 -6.25 36.78
CA PRO A 922 -39.98 -6.13 37.11
C PRO A 922 -39.64 -4.77 37.74
N ASP A 923 -39.02 -4.79 38.92
CA ASP A 923 -38.55 -3.59 39.62
C ASP A 923 -37.49 -2.80 38.83
N SER A 924 -36.90 -3.39 37.80
CA SER A 924 -35.86 -2.80 36.96
C SER A 924 -36.40 -2.00 35.76
N LEU A 925 -37.72 -1.96 35.54
CA LEU A 925 -38.31 -1.33 34.37
C LEU A 925 -38.15 0.21 34.41
N GLU A 926 -37.39 0.76 33.46
CA GLU A 926 -37.09 2.19 33.34
C GLU A 926 -37.83 2.87 32.19
N THR A 927 -38.15 2.16 31.11
CA THR A 927 -38.80 2.73 29.93
C THR A 927 -39.95 1.84 29.46
N PHE A 928 -41.10 2.47 29.23
CA PHE A 928 -42.27 1.87 28.62
C PHE A 928 -42.64 2.64 27.36
N ALA A 929 -42.85 1.95 26.24
CA ALA A 929 -43.31 2.57 25.00
C ALA A 929 -44.46 1.76 24.39
N TRP A 930 -45.45 2.42 23.81
CA TRP A 930 -46.51 1.75 23.05
C TRP A 930 -46.76 2.50 21.75
N SER A 931 -46.35 1.90 20.64
CA SER A 931 -46.60 2.37 19.28
C SER A 931 -47.86 1.73 18.69
N GLY A 932 -48.73 2.54 18.09
CA GLY A 932 -49.98 2.08 17.47
C GLY A 932 -51.11 1.81 18.46
N TYR A 933 -51.15 2.54 19.59
CA TYR A 933 -52.17 2.36 20.63
C TYR A 933 -53.60 2.59 20.11
N LYS A 934 -54.51 1.62 20.33
CA LYS A 934 -55.90 1.62 19.82
C LYS A 934 -56.96 2.11 20.81
N GLY A 935 -56.60 2.38 22.07
CA GLY A 935 -57.56 2.88 23.08
C GLY A 935 -58.64 1.89 23.51
N ARG A 936 -58.47 0.59 23.29
CA ARG A 936 -59.46 -0.41 23.76
C ARG A 936 -59.44 -0.52 25.27
N ARG A 937 -60.55 -0.96 25.87
CA ARG A 937 -60.68 -1.14 27.34
C ARG A 937 -59.57 -2.01 27.93
N GLY A 938 -59.21 -3.11 27.27
CA GLY A 938 -58.10 -3.97 27.69
C GLY A 938 -56.72 -3.31 27.56
N ASP A 939 -56.48 -2.55 26.48
CA ASP A 939 -55.24 -1.81 26.26
C ASP A 939 -55.05 -0.73 27.35
N LEU A 940 -56.14 -0.04 27.73
CA LEU A 940 -56.16 0.95 28.81
C LEU A 940 -55.87 0.33 30.17
N GLU A 941 -56.51 -0.80 30.51
CA GLU A 941 -56.27 -1.50 31.78
C GLU A 941 -54.81 -1.98 31.91
N MET A 942 -54.22 -2.46 30.83
CA MET A 942 -52.82 -2.91 30.80
C MET A 942 -51.84 -1.75 30.93
N ALA A 943 -51.97 -0.72 30.09
CA ALA A 943 -51.12 0.46 30.16
C ALA A 943 -51.18 1.10 31.56
N THR A 944 -52.38 1.21 32.12
CA THR A 944 -52.60 1.73 33.48
C THR A 944 -51.90 0.87 34.54
N TYR A 945 -51.99 -0.46 34.43
CA TYR A 945 -51.34 -1.38 35.37
C TYR A 945 -49.82 -1.24 35.32
N VAL A 946 -49.22 -1.16 34.13
CA VAL A 946 -47.76 -1.00 33.97
C VAL A 946 -47.28 0.31 34.58
N ILE A 947 -47.95 1.41 34.25
CA ILE A 947 -47.60 2.75 34.73
C ILE A 947 -47.76 2.88 36.26
N LYS A 948 -48.79 2.24 36.85
CA LYS A 948 -49.05 2.30 38.30
C LYS A 948 -48.14 1.43 39.15
N ASN A 949 -47.62 0.33 38.60
CA ASN A 949 -46.84 -0.65 39.36
C ASN A 949 -45.33 -0.61 39.09
N ALA A 950 -44.88 0.07 38.04
CA ALA A 950 -43.44 0.22 37.73
C ALA A 950 -42.78 1.31 38.61
N THR A 951 -42.13 0.89 39.70
CA THR A 951 -41.56 1.79 40.71
C THR A 951 -40.34 2.60 40.25
N ARG A 952 -39.63 2.16 39.20
CA ARG A 952 -38.42 2.81 38.64
C ARG A 952 -38.60 3.44 37.26
N LEU A 953 -39.85 3.56 36.80
CA LEU A 953 -40.15 4.08 35.46
C LEU A 953 -39.66 5.53 35.32
N LYS A 954 -38.87 5.81 34.29
CA LYS A 954 -38.36 7.15 33.95
C LYS A 954 -39.12 7.78 32.79
N THR A 955 -39.51 6.97 31.82
CA THR A 955 -40.19 7.45 30.61
C THR A 955 -41.28 6.48 30.21
N ALA A 956 -42.47 7.00 29.91
CA ALA A 956 -43.59 6.26 29.37
C ALA A 956 -44.11 6.99 28.12
N THR A 957 -43.93 6.41 26.94
CA THR A 957 -44.31 7.02 25.66
C THR A 957 -45.48 6.25 25.04
N ILE A 958 -46.56 6.93 24.69
CA ILE A 958 -47.72 6.30 24.04
C ILE A 958 -48.03 7.05 22.76
N THR A 959 -47.93 6.36 21.62
CA THR A 959 -48.21 6.92 20.29
C THR A 959 -49.41 6.22 19.66
N PRO A 960 -50.50 6.94 19.35
CA PRO A 960 -51.64 6.40 18.62
C PRO A 960 -51.29 6.12 17.15
N ARG A 961 -52.13 5.34 16.47
CA ARG A 961 -52.01 5.17 15.01
C ARG A 961 -52.23 6.53 14.29
N PRO A 962 -51.56 6.79 13.15
CA PRO A 962 -51.55 8.11 12.50
C PRO A 962 -52.92 8.70 12.12
N ASN A 963 -53.92 7.84 11.87
CA ASN A 963 -55.24 8.20 11.32
C ASN A 963 -56.40 8.09 12.33
N ASP A 964 -56.13 8.00 13.63
CA ASP A 964 -57.17 7.83 14.67
C ASP A 964 -57.22 9.06 15.62
N ASP A 965 -57.92 10.12 15.18
CA ASP A 965 -58.07 11.36 15.94
C ASP A 965 -58.92 11.18 17.22
N GLU A 966 -59.79 10.18 17.25
CA GLU A 966 -60.62 9.83 18.42
C GLU A 966 -59.78 9.13 19.50
N ALA A 967 -58.87 8.23 19.11
CA ALA A 967 -57.90 7.63 20.02
C ALA A 967 -56.95 8.68 20.63
N LYS A 968 -56.47 9.65 19.85
CA LYS A 968 -55.61 10.76 20.35
C LYS A 968 -56.24 11.53 21.51
N TYR A 969 -57.51 11.88 21.41
CA TYR A 969 -58.21 12.63 22.46
C TYR A 969 -58.42 11.78 23.72
N THR A 970 -58.79 10.52 23.54
CA THR A 970 -59.08 9.56 24.62
C THR A 970 -57.82 9.20 25.44
N ILE A 971 -56.67 9.05 24.77
CA ILE A 971 -55.35 8.83 25.39
C ILE A 971 -55.01 9.96 26.36
N VAL A 972 -55.19 11.21 25.92
CA VAL A 972 -54.83 12.39 26.71
C VAL A 972 -55.78 12.55 27.90
N THR A 973 -57.07 12.24 27.78
CA THR A 973 -58.00 12.33 28.93
C THR A 973 -57.78 11.22 29.96
N ASP A 974 -57.55 9.97 29.53
CA ASP A 974 -57.57 8.83 30.45
C ASP A 974 -56.20 8.53 31.07
N LEU A 975 -55.10 8.70 30.30
CA LEU A 975 -53.76 8.30 30.75
C LEU A 975 -52.97 9.44 31.43
N VAL A 976 -53.28 10.71 31.13
CA VAL A 976 -52.66 11.87 31.81
C VAL A 976 -53.04 11.95 33.29
N SER A 977 -54.20 11.40 33.66
CA SER A 977 -54.72 11.41 35.04
C SER A 977 -54.08 10.35 35.95
N ILE A 978 -53.17 9.52 35.43
CA ILE A 978 -52.58 8.39 36.16
C ILE A 978 -51.43 8.88 37.06
N CYS A 979 -51.57 8.68 38.37
CA CYS A 979 -50.45 8.85 39.31
C CYS A 979 -49.40 7.74 39.10
N THR A 980 -48.16 8.14 38.79
CA THR A 980 -47.00 7.24 38.73
C THR A 980 -46.36 7.08 40.11
N PRO A 981 -45.95 5.87 40.52
CA PRO A 981 -45.22 5.66 41.76
C PRO A 981 -43.77 6.20 41.71
N SER A 982 -43.22 6.40 40.51
CA SER A 982 -41.89 6.98 40.28
C SER A 982 -41.98 8.50 40.15
N PRO A 983 -41.29 9.28 41.00
CA PRO A 983 -41.29 10.75 40.93
C PRO A 983 -40.48 11.30 39.74
N SER A 984 -39.68 10.46 39.07
CA SER A 984 -38.88 10.82 37.90
C SER A 984 -39.54 10.46 36.57
N CYS A 985 -40.76 9.91 36.58
CA CYS A 985 -41.43 9.45 35.38
C CYS A 985 -41.98 10.60 34.55
N GLN A 986 -41.62 10.66 33.27
CA GLN A 986 -42.22 11.55 32.27
C GLN A 986 -43.17 10.75 31.38
N LEU A 987 -44.44 11.14 31.35
CA LEU A 987 -45.44 10.64 30.41
C LEU A 987 -45.37 11.50 29.14
N LEU A 988 -45.00 10.88 28.02
CA LEU A 988 -44.88 11.51 26.71
C LEU A 988 -45.96 10.93 25.79
N PHE A 989 -46.65 11.81 25.08
CA PHE A 989 -47.64 11.46 24.07
C PHE A 989 -47.20 12.12 22.77
N ASP A 990 -46.88 11.31 21.76
CA ASP A 990 -46.36 11.74 20.46
C ASP A 990 -47.40 11.55 19.36
#